data_AF-R5AZS2-F1
#
_entry.id   AF-R5AZS2-F1
#
_cell.length_a   1.000
_cell.length_b   1.000
_cell.length_c   1.000
_cell.angle_alpha   90.00
_cell.angle_beta   90.00
_cell.angle_gamma   90.00
#
_symmetry.space_group_name_H-M   'P 1'
#
loop_
_entity.id
_entity.type
_entity.pdbx_description
1 polymer ?
#
loop_
_entity_poly.entity_id
_entity_poly.type
_entity_poly.pdbx_seq_one_letter_code
_entity_poly.pdbx_strand_id
1 'polypeptide(L)'
;MTKVKLYPELKIPEMLLADRRSVYGLRTYVSLFSSAGVGCYGFKEEGFYCVATVELLERRLKIQRFNQKCVYNSGYICGDMTTQETKDKVFAELAMWKRGLNLTDLDVLIATPPCQGMSVANHKKKDELKRNSLVVESIKMAQHIKPKFFIFENVRAFLTSVCTDIDGQDKPIKNAIEANLSGAYNILYKVVNFKDYGNPSSRTRTLVIGVRKDLKEVTPYDIFPDKQPERTLRQIIGHLPALRKMGEISENDIYHNFRKYSPRMEAWIADIKEGQSAFDNTDISKIPHSVKNGVIVYNARKNGDKYTRQYWDKVAPCIHTRNDILASQNTVHPVDNRVFSIREIMLMMSVPSSFNWSDITFDELNRMSLKEKEAFLKKEEMNIRQNLGEAVPTIIFKQIASKVRRALCKPTLSQQDIKVLIDKRNLATHSCLVDYIKNNNHYGFAELSKIAELANAQRRDNAAYYTRQDICYTIVKSLPDAKNYTELNILEPSIGVGNFLPTIILKYSSVQTVNIDVVDIDANSLEILRELVAKIDVPNNIHINYINADFLLHNFNKKYDIVVGNPPYKKLTKDKQLLAKYKIGASNKDTNNIFSFFIEKAMKIGNVVSLIVPKSLINAPEFNVTRSLMKEKNISRIIDFGEKGFKGVKIETVCFILHTQKKPHNTFVESYITDEVKCHPQSYLTDDKFPYWIIYRNEAFDEIANKMEFNVFKAYRDRVITKAVTKGNGKIRVLKSRNIGNNEIVNIPDYDCYIDNIEGLDVAKYLNQANCVLLPNLTYNPRACFLPKGCIADGSVAILTLAKEDDIVTNEDLAFYATDSFTKFYAIARNLGTRSLNIDNNSVFFFGKLKQQRI
;
A
#
# COMPACT_ATOMS: atom_id res chain seq x y z
N MET A 1 28.00 -31.81 27.12
CA MET A 1 26.63 -31.27 27.07
C MET A 1 26.05 -31.47 25.67
N THR A 2 25.26 -32.52 25.53
CA THR A 2 24.59 -32.96 24.30
C THR A 2 23.51 -31.93 23.93
N LYS A 3 23.63 -31.28 22.76
CA LYS A 3 22.57 -30.43 22.21
C LYS A 3 21.34 -31.29 21.97
N VAL A 4 20.35 -31.20 22.85
CA VAL A 4 19.02 -31.79 22.63
C VAL A 4 18.42 -31.10 21.40
N LYS A 5 18.34 -31.81 20.27
CA LYS A 5 17.56 -31.39 19.09
C LYS A 5 16.09 -31.37 19.53
N LEU A 6 15.56 -30.18 19.80
CA LEU A 6 14.19 -29.94 20.28
C LEU A 6 13.08 -30.27 19.26
N TYR A 7 13.42 -30.76 18.06
CA TYR A 7 12.45 -31.12 17.03
C TYR A 7 12.97 -32.31 16.20
N PRO A 8 12.10 -33.26 15.80
CA PRO A 8 12.48 -34.34 14.90
C PRO A 8 12.99 -33.78 13.57
N GLU A 9 13.91 -34.51 12.90
CA GLU A 9 14.42 -34.11 11.58
C GLU A 9 13.25 -33.92 10.61
N LEU A 10 13.03 -32.68 10.18
CA LEU A 10 11.95 -32.34 9.27
C LEU A 10 12.21 -33.04 7.93
N LYS A 11 11.39 -34.04 7.58
CA LYS A 11 11.47 -34.66 6.25
C LYS A 11 10.96 -33.64 5.23
N ILE A 12 11.88 -33.00 4.52
CA ILE A 12 11.54 -32.03 3.48
C ILE A 12 11.28 -32.77 2.17
N PRO A 13 10.09 -32.65 1.56
CA PRO A 13 9.83 -33.20 0.23
C PRO A 13 10.83 -32.72 -0.82
N GLU A 14 11.27 -33.62 -1.70
CA GLU A 14 12.29 -33.36 -2.71
C GLU A 14 11.90 -32.20 -3.65
N MET A 15 10.62 -32.13 -4.03
CA MET A 15 10.08 -31.03 -4.83
C MET A 15 10.26 -29.65 -4.16
N LEU A 16 10.09 -29.56 -2.84
CA LEU A 16 10.34 -28.29 -2.11
C LEU A 16 11.83 -27.93 -2.11
N LEU A 17 12.73 -28.91 -2.04
CA LEU A 17 14.16 -28.67 -2.14
C LEU A 17 14.56 -28.20 -3.54
N ALA A 18 13.96 -28.79 -4.59
CA ALA A 18 14.18 -28.38 -5.97
C ALA A 18 13.72 -26.94 -6.21
N ASP A 19 12.48 -26.59 -5.84
CA ASP A 19 11.93 -25.25 -6.01
C ASP A 19 12.67 -24.21 -5.17
N ARG A 20 13.11 -24.57 -3.96
CA ARG A 20 13.97 -23.72 -3.12
C ARG A 20 15.30 -23.40 -3.79
N ARG A 21 15.90 -24.35 -4.51
CA ARG A 21 17.17 -24.16 -5.23
C ARG A 21 16.99 -23.47 -6.58
N SER A 22 15.75 -23.33 -7.05
CA SER A 22 15.47 -22.63 -8.30
C SER A 22 15.75 -21.13 -8.18
N VAL A 23 16.02 -20.49 -9.31
CA VAL A 23 16.20 -19.02 -9.40
C VAL A 23 14.95 -18.26 -8.94
N TYR A 24 13.78 -18.91 -8.97
CA TYR A 24 12.49 -18.34 -8.59
C TYR A 24 12.16 -18.47 -7.11
N GLY A 25 12.88 -19.35 -6.38
CA GLY A 25 12.65 -19.64 -4.97
C GLY A 25 11.29 -20.28 -4.68
N LEU A 26 11.02 -20.50 -3.39
CA LEU A 26 9.72 -20.97 -2.91
C LEU A 26 8.69 -19.85 -2.96
N ARG A 27 7.50 -20.18 -3.46
CA ARG A 27 6.33 -19.29 -3.47
C ARG A 27 5.34 -19.79 -2.44
N THR A 28 5.02 -18.97 -1.44
CA THR A 28 4.32 -19.42 -0.24
C THR A 28 3.09 -18.57 0.06
N TYR A 29 2.05 -19.20 0.59
CA TYR A 29 0.88 -18.48 1.08
C TYR A 29 0.28 -19.08 2.34
N VAL A 30 -0.41 -18.22 3.09
CA VAL A 30 -1.30 -18.60 4.19
C VAL A 30 -2.73 -18.21 3.82
N SER A 31 -3.69 -19.07 4.13
CA SER A 31 -5.11 -18.85 3.85
C SER A 31 -5.92 -18.86 5.15
N LEU A 32 -6.44 -17.72 5.56
CA LEU A 32 -7.34 -17.58 6.71
C LEU A 32 -8.80 -17.64 6.23
N PHE A 33 -9.68 -18.27 7.02
CA PHE A 33 -11.10 -18.44 6.69
C PHE A 33 -11.33 -19.19 5.37
N SER A 34 -10.52 -20.23 5.16
CA SER A 34 -10.25 -20.82 3.85
C SER A 34 -11.41 -21.61 3.22
N SER A 35 -12.51 -21.86 3.92
CA SER A 35 -13.65 -22.66 3.45
C SER A 35 -13.19 -24.05 2.98
N ALA A 36 -13.76 -24.65 1.93
CA ALA A 36 -13.23 -25.88 1.34
C ALA A 36 -11.95 -25.68 0.50
N GLY A 37 -11.41 -24.46 0.43
CA GLY A 37 -10.19 -24.15 -0.31
C GLY A 37 -10.37 -23.91 -1.81
N VAL A 38 -11.61 -23.83 -2.32
CA VAL A 38 -11.94 -23.66 -3.75
C VAL A 38 -11.24 -22.46 -4.40
N GLY A 39 -11.32 -21.28 -3.79
CA GLY A 39 -10.70 -20.07 -4.36
C GLY A 39 -9.18 -20.17 -4.39
N CYS A 40 -8.58 -20.46 -3.24
CA CYS A 40 -7.13 -20.58 -3.09
C CYS A 40 -6.53 -21.83 -3.75
N TYR A 41 -7.34 -22.71 -4.35
CA TYR A 41 -6.83 -23.74 -5.25
C TYR A 41 -6.12 -23.12 -6.47
N GLY A 42 -6.50 -21.91 -6.89
CA GLY A 42 -5.83 -21.18 -7.96
C GLY A 42 -4.36 -20.85 -7.63
N PHE A 43 -4.02 -20.65 -6.36
CA PHE A 43 -2.62 -20.51 -5.94
C PHE A 43 -1.84 -21.81 -6.12
N LYS A 44 -2.47 -22.96 -5.84
CA LYS A 44 -1.86 -24.26 -6.07
C LYS A 44 -1.62 -24.50 -7.57
N GLU A 45 -2.58 -24.16 -8.44
CA GLU A 45 -2.41 -24.24 -9.90
C GLU A 45 -1.26 -23.37 -10.42
N GLU A 46 -0.97 -22.24 -9.77
CA GLU A 46 0.16 -21.37 -10.15
C GLU A 46 1.49 -21.72 -9.45
N GLY A 47 1.54 -22.86 -8.74
CA GLY A 47 2.77 -23.40 -8.13
C GLY A 47 3.14 -22.77 -6.78
N PHE A 48 2.17 -22.28 -6.02
CA PHE A 48 2.39 -21.82 -4.65
C PHE A 48 2.14 -22.93 -3.63
N TYR A 49 2.94 -22.92 -2.57
CA TYR A 49 2.83 -23.82 -1.43
C TYR A 49 2.02 -23.18 -0.29
N CYS A 50 0.97 -23.87 0.15
CA CYS A 50 0.21 -23.46 1.32
C CYS A 50 1.00 -23.82 2.58
N VAL A 51 1.49 -22.81 3.30
CA VAL A 51 2.20 -22.97 4.58
C VAL A 51 1.21 -23.38 5.66
N ALA A 52 0.12 -22.61 5.77
CA ALA A 52 -0.95 -22.88 6.71
C ALA A 52 -2.31 -22.47 6.12
N THR A 53 -3.32 -23.24 6.46
CA THR A 53 -4.72 -22.97 6.12
C THR A 53 -5.55 -23.07 7.37
N VAL A 54 -6.40 -22.08 7.61
CA VAL A 54 -7.22 -22.01 8.83
C VAL A 54 -8.69 -21.98 8.47
N GLU A 55 -9.45 -22.88 9.08
CA GLU A 55 -10.88 -23.06 8.85
C GLU A 55 -11.51 -23.63 10.12
N LEU A 56 -12.70 -23.16 10.47
CA LEU A 56 -13.38 -23.56 11.70
C LEU A 56 -14.03 -24.94 11.56
N LEU A 57 -14.50 -25.30 10.36
CA LEU A 57 -15.24 -26.52 10.11
C LEU A 57 -14.34 -27.64 9.57
N GLU A 58 -14.08 -28.66 10.38
CA GLU A 58 -13.24 -29.81 10.03
C GLU A 58 -13.65 -30.51 8.72
N ARG A 59 -14.97 -30.59 8.44
CA ARG A 59 -15.47 -31.18 7.17
C ARG A 59 -14.97 -30.44 5.92
N ARG A 60 -14.66 -29.15 6.02
CA ARG A 60 -14.11 -28.35 4.93
C ARG A 60 -12.60 -28.55 4.79
N LEU A 61 -11.89 -28.69 5.91
CA LEU A 61 -10.48 -29.07 5.91
C LEU A 61 -10.25 -30.47 5.30
N LYS A 62 -11.18 -31.41 5.51
CA LYS A 62 -11.14 -32.72 4.82
C LYS A 62 -11.09 -32.56 3.30
N ILE A 63 -11.93 -31.70 2.72
CA ILE A 63 -11.88 -31.38 1.28
C ILE A 63 -10.52 -30.81 0.88
N GLN A 64 -9.95 -29.91 1.69
CA GLN A 64 -8.62 -29.36 1.42
C GLN A 64 -7.52 -30.45 1.43
N ARG A 65 -7.65 -31.48 2.29
CA ARG A 65 -6.72 -32.62 2.36
C ARG A 65 -6.83 -33.52 1.12
N PHE A 66 -8.03 -33.77 0.60
CA PHE A 66 -8.21 -34.50 -0.67
C PHE A 66 -7.53 -33.79 -1.85
N ASN A 67 -7.41 -32.47 -1.75
CA ASN A 67 -6.70 -31.64 -2.71
C ASN A 67 -5.23 -31.41 -2.37
N GLN A 68 -4.67 -32.06 -1.34
CA GLN A 68 -3.28 -31.91 -0.88
C GLN A 68 -2.85 -30.43 -0.85
N LYS A 69 -3.68 -29.58 -0.24
CA LYS A 69 -3.49 -28.14 -0.24
C LYS A 69 -2.22 -27.72 0.52
N CYS A 70 -2.07 -28.16 1.76
CA CYS A 70 -0.85 -27.98 2.55
C CYS A 70 0.06 -29.19 2.38
N VAL A 71 1.37 -28.92 2.32
CA VAL A 71 2.40 -29.95 2.21
C VAL A 71 2.50 -30.78 3.49
N TYR A 72 2.45 -30.12 4.63
CA TYR A 72 2.49 -30.75 5.95
C TYR A 72 1.09 -30.82 6.56
N ASN A 73 0.77 -31.93 7.24
CA ASN A 73 -0.54 -32.10 7.87
C ASN A 73 -0.79 -31.08 9.00
N SER A 74 0.26 -30.64 9.68
CA SER A 74 0.21 -29.61 10.71
C SER A 74 -0.19 -28.23 10.17
N GLY A 75 -0.05 -28.01 8.85
CA GLY A 75 -0.55 -26.82 8.16
C GLY A 75 -2.07 -26.77 8.01
N TYR A 76 -2.82 -27.84 8.29
CA TYR A 76 -4.30 -27.83 8.33
C TYR A 76 -4.79 -27.52 9.74
N ILE A 77 -5.10 -26.25 10.01
CA ILE A 77 -5.44 -25.78 11.35
C ILE A 77 -6.97 -25.64 11.46
N CYS A 78 -7.59 -26.55 12.21
CA CYS A 78 -8.99 -26.44 12.60
C CYS A 78 -9.08 -25.58 13.86
N GLY A 79 -9.61 -24.35 13.77
CA GLY A 79 -9.65 -23.46 14.93
C GLY A 79 -10.34 -22.11 14.69
N ASP A 80 -10.71 -21.46 15.78
CA ASP A 80 -11.25 -20.10 15.78
C ASP A 80 -10.12 -19.07 15.73
N MET A 81 -10.11 -18.22 14.69
CA MET A 81 -9.09 -17.20 14.48
C MET A 81 -9.08 -16.10 15.55
N THR A 82 -10.10 -16.01 16.40
CA THR A 82 -10.10 -15.06 17.53
C THR A 82 -9.14 -15.50 18.64
N THR A 83 -8.86 -16.80 18.78
CA THR A 83 -8.05 -17.34 19.88
C THR A 83 -6.55 -17.23 19.59
N GLN A 84 -5.74 -17.04 20.64
CA GLN A 84 -4.29 -17.01 20.51
C GLN A 84 -3.72 -18.38 20.12
N GLU A 85 -4.30 -19.47 20.63
CA GLU A 85 -3.90 -20.84 20.30
C GLU A 85 -3.91 -21.10 18.78
N THR A 86 -4.96 -20.67 18.07
CA THR A 86 -5.06 -20.82 16.62
C THR A 86 -3.97 -20.02 15.90
N LYS A 87 -3.69 -18.79 16.35
CA LYS A 87 -2.65 -17.93 15.77
C LYS A 87 -1.26 -18.50 16.02
N ASP A 88 -1.00 -19.01 17.21
CA ASP A 88 0.26 -19.64 17.59
C ASP A 88 0.57 -20.86 16.71
N LYS A 89 -0.44 -21.65 16.32
CA LYS A 89 -0.27 -22.74 15.34
C LYS A 89 0.18 -22.21 13.97
N VAL A 90 -0.41 -21.10 13.50
CA VAL A 90 0.02 -20.46 12.23
C VAL A 90 1.46 -19.95 12.35
N PHE A 91 1.82 -19.31 13.47
CA PHE A 91 3.17 -18.80 13.70
C PHE A 91 4.19 -19.92 13.83
N ALA A 92 3.84 -21.04 14.48
CA ALA A 92 4.67 -22.21 14.60
C ALA A 92 4.97 -22.82 13.22
N GLU A 93 3.97 -22.92 12.34
CA GLU A 93 4.17 -23.37 10.96
C GLU A 93 5.06 -22.42 10.17
N LEU A 94 4.81 -21.11 10.22
CA LEU A 94 5.69 -20.13 9.58
C LEU A 94 7.13 -20.27 10.10
N ALA A 95 7.32 -20.39 11.42
CA ALA A 95 8.64 -20.56 12.01
C ALA A 95 9.32 -21.87 11.58
N MET A 96 8.57 -22.95 11.44
CA MET A 96 9.06 -24.23 10.91
C MET A 96 9.55 -24.07 9.48
N TRP A 97 8.77 -23.45 8.61
CA TRP A 97 9.14 -23.19 7.22
C TRP A 97 10.34 -22.25 7.12
N LYS A 98 10.41 -21.19 7.92
CA LYS A 98 11.56 -20.28 7.98
C LYS A 98 12.86 -21.03 8.35
N ARG A 99 12.82 -21.88 9.38
CA ARG A 99 13.98 -22.66 9.83
C ARG A 99 14.37 -23.79 8.87
N GLY A 100 13.40 -24.61 8.45
CA GLY A 100 13.65 -25.81 7.64
C GLY A 100 13.92 -25.52 6.16
N LEU A 101 13.27 -24.49 5.60
CA LEU A 101 13.31 -24.18 4.17
C LEU A 101 14.03 -22.86 3.84
N ASN A 102 14.60 -22.19 4.85
CA ASN A 102 15.22 -20.86 4.71
C ASN A 102 14.26 -19.84 4.06
N LEU A 103 12.97 -19.97 4.36
CA LEU A 103 11.97 -18.99 3.94
C LEU A 103 12.29 -17.66 4.65
N THR A 104 12.44 -16.57 3.91
CA THR A 104 12.69 -15.26 4.51
C THR A 104 11.40 -14.66 5.03
N ASP A 105 10.45 -14.46 4.11
CA ASP A 105 9.14 -13.86 4.34
C ASP A 105 8.04 -14.68 3.66
N LEU A 106 6.82 -14.58 4.18
CA LEU A 106 5.64 -15.12 3.51
C LEU A 106 5.33 -14.28 2.26
N ASP A 107 5.08 -14.93 1.11
CA ASP A 107 4.74 -14.17 -0.10
C ASP A 107 3.31 -13.62 -0.03
N VAL A 108 2.31 -14.45 0.29
CA VAL A 108 0.90 -14.02 0.25
C VAL A 108 0.12 -14.42 1.50
N LEU A 109 -0.59 -13.47 2.11
CA LEU A 109 -1.65 -13.75 3.06
C LEU A 109 -3.02 -13.53 2.42
N ILE A 110 -3.86 -14.55 2.41
CA ILE A 110 -5.25 -14.47 1.94
C ILE A 110 -6.15 -14.52 3.17
N ALA A 111 -7.13 -13.62 3.25
CA ALA A 111 -8.19 -13.72 4.24
C ALA A 111 -9.56 -13.45 3.62
N THR A 112 -10.50 -14.35 3.88
CA THR A 112 -11.91 -14.23 3.44
C THR A 112 -12.84 -14.29 4.65
N PRO A 113 -12.74 -13.34 5.61
CA PRO A 113 -13.46 -13.40 6.87
C PRO A 113 -14.98 -13.40 6.65
N PRO A 114 -15.73 -14.27 7.33
CA PRO A 114 -17.17 -14.42 7.10
C PRO A 114 -17.94 -13.15 7.48
N CYS A 115 -18.98 -12.85 6.69
CA CYS A 115 -19.66 -11.56 6.69
C CYS A 115 -21.11 -11.63 7.21
N GLN A 116 -21.38 -12.47 8.21
CA GLN A 116 -22.76 -12.80 8.62
C GLN A 116 -23.57 -11.59 9.17
N GLY A 117 -22.92 -10.47 9.49
CA GLY A 117 -23.57 -9.21 9.90
C GLY A 117 -23.82 -8.19 8.77
N MET A 118 -23.07 -8.22 7.65
CA MET A 118 -23.02 -7.10 6.68
C MET A 118 -23.74 -7.41 5.35
N SER A 119 -24.47 -8.53 5.26
CA SER A 119 -25.29 -8.84 4.10
C SER A 119 -26.64 -8.13 4.17
N VAL A 120 -27.10 -7.57 3.05
CA VAL A 120 -28.40 -6.88 2.90
C VAL A 120 -29.58 -7.69 3.46
N ALA A 121 -29.49 -9.04 3.42
CA ALA A 121 -30.51 -9.95 3.91
C ALA A 121 -30.58 -10.11 5.45
N ASN A 122 -29.57 -9.65 6.21
CA ASN A 122 -29.42 -9.92 7.66
C ASN A 122 -29.25 -8.67 8.54
N HIS A 123 -29.55 -7.46 8.05
CA HIS A 123 -29.42 -6.16 8.75
C HIS A 123 -30.22 -6.00 10.07
N LYS A 124 -30.78 -7.06 10.66
CA LYS A 124 -31.68 -7.00 11.83
C LYS A 124 -31.17 -7.72 13.09
N LYS A 125 -29.86 -7.91 13.30
CA LYS A 125 -29.34 -8.52 14.56
C LYS A 125 -28.37 -7.58 15.30
N LYS A 126 -28.64 -7.34 16.58
CA LYS A 126 -27.97 -6.40 17.52
C LYS A 126 -26.47 -6.66 17.84
N ASP A 127 -25.73 -7.41 17.02
CA ASP A 127 -24.39 -7.94 17.38
C ASP A 127 -23.35 -7.78 16.25
N GLU A 128 -23.39 -6.65 15.52
CA GLU A 128 -22.54 -6.38 14.36
C GLU A 128 -21.05 -6.16 14.72
N LEU A 129 -20.76 -5.51 15.85
CA LEU A 129 -19.40 -5.23 16.33
C LEU A 129 -18.61 -6.52 16.63
N LYS A 130 -19.23 -7.50 17.30
CA LYS A 130 -18.63 -8.81 17.58
C LYS A 130 -18.30 -9.59 16.31
N ARG A 131 -19.04 -9.38 15.21
CA ARG A 131 -18.85 -10.08 13.92
C ARG A 131 -17.78 -9.46 13.05
N ASN A 132 -17.55 -8.16 13.17
CA ASN A 132 -16.48 -7.46 12.45
C ASN A 132 -15.09 -7.71 13.08
N SER A 133 -15.03 -8.37 14.24
CA SER A 133 -13.80 -8.80 14.91
C SER A 133 -12.88 -9.65 14.01
N LEU A 134 -13.42 -10.53 13.16
CA LEU A 134 -12.61 -11.41 12.31
C LEU A 134 -11.83 -10.65 11.23
N VAL A 135 -12.32 -9.48 10.83
CA VAL A 135 -11.58 -8.57 9.95
C VAL A 135 -10.39 -7.98 10.69
N VAL A 136 -10.59 -7.59 11.95
CA VAL A 136 -9.53 -7.07 12.83
C VAL A 136 -8.47 -8.15 13.08
N GLU A 137 -8.89 -9.42 13.25
CA GLU A 137 -7.93 -10.53 13.33
C GLU A 137 -7.12 -10.69 12.03
N SER A 138 -7.73 -10.46 10.87
CA SER A 138 -6.99 -10.45 9.59
C SER A 138 -5.95 -9.32 9.54
N ILE A 139 -6.28 -8.14 10.06
CA ILE A 139 -5.37 -6.99 10.17
C ILE A 139 -4.20 -7.34 11.10
N LYS A 140 -4.48 -7.88 12.30
CA LYS A 140 -3.45 -8.31 13.27
C LYS A 140 -2.51 -9.35 12.66
N MET A 141 -3.05 -10.34 11.96
CA MET A 141 -2.25 -11.36 11.29
C MET A 141 -1.36 -10.75 10.20
N ALA A 142 -1.88 -9.83 9.38
CA ALA A 142 -1.07 -9.13 8.38
C ALA A 142 0.03 -8.27 9.01
N GLN A 143 -0.27 -7.55 10.11
CA GLN A 143 0.67 -6.70 10.82
C GLN A 143 1.80 -7.51 11.48
N HIS A 144 1.49 -8.70 12.02
CA HIS A 144 2.48 -9.58 12.66
C HIS A 144 3.30 -10.38 11.65
N ILE A 145 2.66 -10.99 10.64
CA ILE A 145 3.33 -11.82 9.64
C ILE A 145 4.14 -10.96 8.65
N LYS A 146 3.69 -9.74 8.37
CA LYS A 146 4.25 -8.83 7.36
C LYS A 146 4.49 -9.50 5.99
N PRO A 147 3.47 -10.15 5.38
CA PRO A 147 3.64 -10.82 4.09
C PRO A 147 4.02 -9.81 2.98
N LYS A 148 4.65 -10.28 1.89
CA LYS A 148 4.92 -9.42 0.73
C LYS A 148 3.64 -8.85 0.11
N PHE A 149 2.59 -9.66 0.07
CA PHE A 149 1.26 -9.31 -0.40
C PHE A 149 0.19 -9.76 0.59
N PHE A 150 -0.88 -8.98 0.72
CA PHE A 150 -2.11 -9.47 1.35
C PHE A 150 -3.32 -9.26 0.45
N ILE A 151 -4.28 -10.16 0.56
CA ILE A 151 -5.54 -10.15 -0.20
C ILE A 151 -6.67 -10.36 0.78
N PHE A 152 -7.49 -9.33 0.98
CA PHE A 152 -8.77 -9.48 1.68
C PHE A 152 -9.89 -9.45 0.66
N GLU A 153 -10.76 -10.46 0.70
CA GLU A 153 -11.97 -10.52 -0.11
C GLU A 153 -13.19 -10.51 0.82
N ASN A 154 -14.21 -9.74 0.43
CA ASN A 154 -15.47 -9.69 1.15
C ASN A 154 -16.61 -9.11 0.29
N VAL A 155 -17.81 -8.99 0.85
CA VAL A 155 -19.00 -8.42 0.21
C VAL A 155 -18.86 -6.91 -0.07
N ARG A 156 -19.76 -6.35 -0.88
CA ARG A 156 -19.75 -4.93 -1.28
C ARG A 156 -19.80 -3.92 -0.11
N ALA A 157 -20.56 -4.23 0.94
CA ALA A 157 -20.73 -3.34 2.10
C ALA A 157 -19.50 -3.30 3.05
N PHE A 158 -18.52 -4.17 2.81
CA PHE A 158 -17.37 -4.42 3.69
C PHE A 158 -16.63 -3.17 4.14
N LEU A 159 -16.32 -2.24 3.23
CA LEU A 159 -15.45 -1.10 3.55
C LEU A 159 -16.11 -0.06 4.46
N THR A 160 -17.44 0.02 4.44
CA THR A 160 -18.23 1.00 5.19
C THR A 160 -18.75 0.46 6.52
N SER A 161 -18.71 -0.86 6.73
CA SER A 161 -19.10 -1.47 8.00
C SER A 161 -18.12 -1.08 9.12
N VAL A 162 -18.66 -0.89 10.33
CA VAL A 162 -17.92 -0.40 11.50
C VAL A 162 -17.33 -1.56 12.30
N CYS A 163 -16.04 -1.54 12.61
CA CYS A 163 -15.38 -2.49 13.50
C CYS A 163 -14.73 -1.75 14.68
N THR A 164 -14.62 -2.43 15.82
CA THR A 164 -13.74 -2.02 16.91
C THR A 164 -12.31 -2.39 16.54
N ASP A 165 -11.50 -1.39 16.20
CA ASP A 165 -10.12 -1.56 15.73
C ASP A 165 -9.17 -2.02 16.85
N ILE A 166 -7.89 -2.27 16.53
CA ILE A 166 -6.84 -2.71 17.46
C ILE A 166 -6.66 -1.73 18.62
N ASP A 167 -6.92 -0.44 18.40
CA ASP A 167 -6.88 0.61 19.42
C ASP A 167 -8.16 0.72 20.28
N GLY A 168 -9.12 -0.19 20.08
CA GLY A 168 -10.39 -0.20 20.80
C GLY A 168 -11.41 0.82 20.31
N GLN A 169 -11.13 1.55 19.23
CA GLN A 169 -12.02 2.58 18.70
C GLN A 169 -12.88 2.04 17.54
N ASP A 170 -14.16 2.40 17.55
CA ASP A 170 -15.09 2.05 16.49
C ASP A 170 -14.86 2.94 15.26
N LYS A 171 -14.55 2.31 14.12
CA LYS A 171 -14.33 3.01 12.85
C LYS A 171 -14.69 2.13 11.66
N PRO A 172 -14.95 2.70 10.47
CA PRO A 172 -15.13 1.92 9.26
C PRO A 172 -13.94 0.99 9.01
N ILE A 173 -14.17 -0.23 8.55
CA ILE A 173 -13.14 -1.23 8.24
C ILE A 173 -12.05 -0.68 7.32
N LYS A 174 -12.43 0.14 6.32
CA LYS A 174 -11.44 0.82 5.46
C LYS A 174 -10.44 1.63 6.29
N ASN A 175 -10.93 2.40 7.27
CA ASN A 175 -10.09 3.25 8.11
C ASN A 175 -9.21 2.42 9.06
N ALA A 176 -9.72 1.30 9.59
CA ALA A 176 -8.92 0.37 10.38
C ALA A 176 -7.78 -0.26 9.56
N ILE A 177 -8.05 -0.69 8.32
CA ILE A 177 -7.01 -1.20 7.41
C ILE A 177 -5.97 -0.10 7.12
N GLU A 178 -6.42 1.12 6.80
CA GLU A 178 -5.51 2.25 6.52
C GLU A 178 -4.63 2.57 7.74
N ALA A 179 -5.20 2.71 8.93
CA ALA A 179 -4.45 3.06 10.14
C ALA A 179 -3.37 2.04 10.51
N ASN A 180 -3.67 0.74 10.33
CA ASN A 180 -2.78 -0.32 10.80
C ASN A 180 -1.83 -0.88 9.73
N LEU A 181 -2.18 -0.79 8.44
CA LEU A 181 -1.42 -1.45 7.37
C LEU A 181 -0.86 -0.48 6.33
N SER A 182 -1.44 0.70 6.10
CA SER A 182 -0.98 1.60 5.01
C SER A 182 0.42 2.17 5.23
N GLY A 183 0.91 2.18 6.48
CA GLY A 183 2.28 2.56 6.82
C GLY A 183 3.30 1.64 6.15
N ALA A 184 3.06 0.32 6.17
CA ALA A 184 3.93 -0.70 5.57
C ALA A 184 3.52 -1.13 4.15
N TYR A 185 2.27 -0.85 3.73
CA TYR A 185 1.71 -1.35 2.47
C TYR A 185 1.12 -0.24 1.59
N ASN A 186 1.28 -0.42 0.28
CA ASN A 186 0.44 0.20 -0.72
C ASN A 186 -0.83 -0.63 -0.90
N ILE A 187 -1.99 -0.03 -0.66
CA ILE A 187 -3.27 -0.76 -0.58
C ILE A 187 -4.24 -0.25 -1.63
N LEU A 188 -4.85 -1.15 -2.39
CA LEU A 188 -5.91 -0.88 -3.36
C LEU A 188 -7.23 -1.46 -2.89
N TYR A 189 -8.28 -0.64 -2.95
CA TYR A 189 -9.65 -1.03 -2.64
C TYR A 189 -10.48 -0.96 -3.92
N LYS A 190 -11.07 -2.08 -4.37
CA LYS A 190 -12.02 -2.08 -5.49
C LYS A 190 -13.22 -2.95 -5.20
N VAL A 191 -14.40 -2.39 -5.45
CA VAL A 191 -15.64 -3.16 -5.60
C VAL A 191 -15.75 -3.55 -7.07
N VAL A 192 -15.78 -4.85 -7.36
CA VAL A 192 -15.81 -5.41 -8.71
C VAL A 192 -16.87 -6.47 -8.84
N ASN A 193 -17.38 -6.70 -10.05
CA ASN A 193 -18.12 -7.89 -10.38
C ASN A 193 -17.17 -8.91 -11.01
N PHE A 194 -17.03 -10.09 -10.42
CA PHE A 194 -16.10 -11.10 -10.94
C PHE A 194 -16.44 -11.59 -12.36
N LYS A 195 -17.67 -11.36 -12.85
CA LYS A 195 -18.00 -11.62 -14.26
C LYS A 195 -17.15 -10.82 -15.24
N ASP A 196 -16.71 -9.64 -14.84
CA ASP A 196 -15.88 -8.76 -15.65
C ASP A 196 -14.40 -9.22 -15.63
N TYR A 197 -14.05 -10.24 -14.83
CA TYR A 197 -12.70 -10.73 -14.58
C TYR A 197 -12.60 -12.25 -14.80
N GLY A 198 -13.39 -12.78 -15.73
CA GLY A 198 -13.30 -14.17 -16.20
C GLY A 198 -14.15 -15.19 -15.44
N ASN A 199 -14.83 -14.81 -14.35
CA ASN A 199 -15.75 -15.72 -13.68
C ASN A 199 -17.08 -15.83 -14.44
N PRO A 200 -17.60 -17.01 -14.79
CA PRO A 200 -18.83 -17.12 -15.57
C PRO A 200 -20.15 -16.83 -14.83
N SER A 201 -20.09 -16.24 -13.64
CA SER A 201 -21.26 -15.80 -12.88
C SER A 201 -21.08 -14.39 -12.32
N SER A 202 -22.19 -13.67 -12.24
CA SER A 202 -22.26 -12.36 -11.61
C SER A 202 -22.02 -12.48 -10.11
N ARG A 203 -20.95 -11.88 -9.59
CA ARG A 203 -20.60 -11.90 -8.17
C ARG A 203 -19.87 -10.61 -7.80
N THR A 204 -20.60 -9.66 -7.23
CA THR A 204 -20.02 -8.40 -6.77
C THR A 204 -19.32 -8.58 -5.42
N ARG A 205 -18.03 -8.23 -5.36
CA ARG A 205 -17.17 -8.35 -4.19
C ARG A 205 -16.23 -7.16 -4.06
N THR A 206 -15.79 -6.92 -2.84
CA THR A 206 -14.70 -6.02 -2.54
C THR A 206 -13.41 -6.83 -2.49
N LEU A 207 -12.42 -6.42 -3.28
CA LEU A 207 -11.05 -6.87 -3.17
C LEU A 207 -10.22 -5.75 -2.54
N VAL A 208 -9.44 -6.10 -1.52
CA VAL A 208 -8.42 -5.25 -0.92
C VAL A 208 -7.07 -5.94 -1.11
N ILE A 209 -6.20 -5.33 -1.92
CA ILE A 209 -4.87 -5.87 -2.22
C ILE A 209 -3.82 -4.94 -1.65
N GLY A 210 -2.97 -5.48 -0.78
CA GLY A 210 -1.81 -4.79 -0.24
C GLY A 210 -0.51 -5.31 -0.85
N VAL A 211 0.38 -4.40 -1.22
CA VAL A 211 1.77 -4.67 -1.66
C VAL A 211 2.71 -3.99 -0.67
N ARG A 212 3.64 -4.75 -0.08
CA ARG A 212 4.57 -4.20 0.91
C ARG A 212 5.48 -3.16 0.24
N LYS A 213 5.70 -2.01 0.88
CA LYS A 213 6.38 -0.84 0.29
C LYS A 213 7.86 -1.06 -0.03
N ASP A 214 8.48 -2.11 0.47
CA ASP A 214 9.84 -2.52 0.11
C ASP A 214 9.92 -3.20 -1.26
N LEU A 215 8.79 -3.68 -1.81
CA LEU A 215 8.67 -4.20 -3.17
C LEU A 215 8.59 -3.04 -4.17
N LYS A 216 9.76 -2.53 -4.54
CA LYS A 216 9.93 -1.40 -5.45
C LYS A 216 9.38 -1.71 -6.84
N GLU A 217 8.84 -0.69 -7.51
CA GLU A 217 8.17 -0.78 -8.82
C GLU A 217 6.92 -1.66 -8.89
N VAL A 218 6.54 -2.33 -7.80
CA VAL A 218 5.33 -3.17 -7.77
C VAL A 218 4.22 -2.38 -7.09
N THR A 219 3.10 -2.24 -7.78
CA THR A 219 1.91 -1.60 -7.28
C THR A 219 0.78 -2.61 -7.14
N PRO A 220 -0.25 -2.32 -6.34
CA PRO A 220 -1.45 -3.17 -6.29
C PRO A 220 -2.14 -3.36 -7.65
N TYR A 221 -1.97 -2.44 -8.60
CA TYR A 221 -2.52 -2.59 -9.96
C TYR A 221 -1.85 -3.73 -10.73
N ASP A 222 -0.55 -3.96 -10.52
CA ASP A 222 0.19 -5.06 -11.15
C ASP A 222 -0.31 -6.43 -10.69
N ILE A 223 -0.95 -6.48 -9.52
CA ILE A 223 -1.46 -7.70 -8.87
C ILE A 223 -2.96 -7.90 -9.11
N PHE A 224 -3.68 -6.82 -9.40
CA PHE A 224 -5.14 -6.85 -9.57
C PHE A 224 -5.55 -7.71 -10.79
N PRO A 225 -6.62 -8.51 -10.74
CA PRO A 225 -7.09 -9.31 -11.89
C PRO A 225 -7.36 -8.48 -13.14
N ASP A 226 -7.18 -9.07 -14.32
CA ASP A 226 -7.42 -8.39 -15.60
C ASP A 226 -8.87 -8.53 -16.04
N LYS A 227 -9.40 -7.51 -16.71
CA LYS A 227 -10.75 -7.59 -17.27
C LYS A 227 -10.79 -8.63 -18.40
N GLN A 228 -11.88 -9.39 -18.46
CA GLN A 228 -12.13 -10.38 -19.52
C GLN A 228 -13.57 -10.26 -20.02
N PRO A 229 -13.86 -10.63 -21.28
CA PRO A 229 -15.21 -10.66 -21.80
C PRO A 229 -16.14 -11.56 -20.97
N GLU A 230 -17.39 -11.12 -20.82
CA GLU A 230 -18.43 -11.90 -20.16
C GLU A 230 -18.75 -13.17 -20.95
N ARG A 231 -19.10 -14.26 -20.24
CA ARG A 231 -19.53 -15.53 -20.85
C ARG A 231 -20.99 -15.83 -20.50
N THR A 232 -21.77 -16.25 -21.48
CA THR A 232 -23.19 -16.57 -21.30
C THR A 232 -23.38 -17.97 -20.72
N LEU A 233 -24.51 -18.24 -20.06
CA LEU A 233 -24.87 -19.57 -19.57
C LEU A 233 -24.75 -20.64 -20.67
N ARG A 234 -25.19 -20.32 -21.90
CA ARG A 234 -25.08 -21.22 -23.06
C ARG A 234 -23.63 -21.64 -23.33
N GLN A 235 -22.69 -20.70 -23.31
CA GLN A 235 -21.28 -20.98 -23.53
C GLN A 235 -20.63 -21.80 -22.41
N ILE A 236 -21.22 -21.80 -21.21
CA ILE A 236 -20.65 -22.45 -20.02
C ILE A 236 -21.21 -23.85 -19.82
N ILE A 237 -22.54 -24.01 -19.92
CA ILE A 237 -23.20 -25.27 -19.56
C ILE A 237 -23.98 -25.89 -20.72
N GLY A 238 -24.14 -25.20 -21.86
CA GLY A 238 -24.98 -25.66 -22.96
C GLY A 238 -24.51 -26.95 -23.66
N HIS A 239 -23.29 -27.39 -23.39
CA HIS A 239 -22.74 -28.66 -23.87
C HIS A 239 -23.04 -29.85 -22.94
N LEU A 240 -23.57 -29.61 -21.74
CA LEU A 240 -23.94 -30.67 -20.79
C LEU A 240 -25.26 -31.33 -21.22
N PRO A 241 -25.43 -32.64 -20.99
CA PRO A 241 -26.68 -33.32 -21.32
C PRO A 241 -27.85 -32.78 -20.49
N ALA A 242 -29.07 -32.85 -21.02
CA ALA A 242 -30.26 -32.47 -20.27
C ALA A 242 -30.52 -33.48 -19.14
N LEU A 243 -30.96 -33.01 -17.97
CA LEU A 243 -31.43 -33.87 -16.88
C LEU A 243 -32.93 -33.65 -16.72
N ARG A 244 -33.72 -34.62 -17.18
CA ARG A 244 -35.19 -34.54 -17.28
C ARG A 244 -35.91 -35.40 -16.25
N LYS A 245 -35.25 -36.42 -15.70
CA LYS A 245 -35.84 -37.27 -14.66
C LYS A 245 -35.63 -36.63 -13.29
N MET A 246 -36.67 -36.62 -12.47
CA MET A 246 -36.62 -35.93 -11.18
C MET A 246 -35.65 -36.61 -10.20
N GLY A 247 -34.59 -35.89 -9.81
CA GLY A 247 -33.48 -36.45 -9.01
C GLY A 247 -32.42 -37.20 -9.83
N GLU A 248 -32.36 -36.96 -11.16
CA GLU A 248 -31.42 -37.63 -12.05
C GLU A 248 -29.95 -37.32 -11.72
N ILE A 249 -29.13 -38.34 -11.90
CA ILE A 249 -27.67 -38.30 -11.82
C ILE A 249 -27.17 -38.70 -13.20
N SER A 250 -26.35 -37.87 -13.83
CA SER A 250 -25.74 -38.18 -15.13
C SER A 250 -24.91 -39.46 -15.04
N GLU A 251 -24.94 -40.27 -16.10
CA GLU A 251 -24.26 -41.55 -16.19
C GLU A 251 -22.75 -41.42 -15.94
N ASN A 252 -22.13 -40.45 -16.62
CA ASN A 252 -20.68 -40.25 -16.65
C ASN A 252 -20.19 -39.05 -15.79
N ASP A 253 -21.09 -38.39 -15.06
CA ASP A 253 -20.72 -37.28 -14.17
C ASP A 253 -21.63 -37.24 -12.93
N ILE A 254 -21.17 -37.84 -11.84
CA ILE A 254 -21.86 -37.86 -10.55
C ILE A 254 -22.22 -36.45 -10.06
N TYR A 255 -21.43 -35.41 -10.40
CA TYR A 255 -21.71 -34.04 -9.98
C TYR A 255 -22.72 -33.35 -10.90
N HIS A 256 -23.00 -33.90 -12.08
CA HIS A 256 -24.12 -33.46 -12.90
C HIS A 256 -25.41 -34.14 -12.42
N ASN A 257 -25.84 -33.71 -11.22
CA ASN A 257 -27.06 -34.16 -10.55
C ASN A 257 -27.78 -32.99 -9.89
N PHE A 258 -29.06 -33.19 -9.57
CA PHE A 258 -29.86 -32.28 -8.76
C PHE A 258 -30.79 -33.03 -7.82
N ARG A 259 -31.20 -32.39 -6.71
CA ARG A 259 -32.11 -33.01 -5.74
C ARG A 259 -33.49 -33.29 -6.33
N LYS A 260 -34.16 -34.30 -5.78
CA LYS A 260 -35.58 -34.59 -6.06
C LYS A 260 -36.50 -33.51 -5.46
N TYR A 261 -37.49 -33.08 -6.23
CA TYR A 261 -38.62 -32.27 -5.78
C TYR A 261 -39.93 -33.07 -5.83
N SER A 262 -40.95 -32.64 -5.10
CA SER A 262 -42.27 -33.26 -5.20
C SER A 262 -42.92 -32.90 -6.55
N PRO A 263 -43.83 -33.74 -7.10
CA PRO A 263 -44.53 -33.44 -8.35
C PRO A 263 -45.23 -32.07 -8.33
N ARG A 264 -45.75 -31.67 -7.16
CA ARG A 264 -46.33 -30.34 -6.95
C ARG A 264 -45.33 -29.21 -7.17
N MET A 265 -44.10 -29.36 -6.67
CA MET A 265 -43.06 -28.34 -6.84
C MET A 265 -42.51 -28.29 -8.26
N GLU A 266 -42.41 -29.44 -8.92
CA GLU A 266 -42.03 -29.53 -10.34
C GLU A 266 -43.06 -28.81 -11.23
N ALA A 267 -44.36 -29.02 -10.97
CA ALA A 267 -45.43 -28.35 -11.69
C ALA A 267 -45.37 -26.82 -11.62
N TRP A 268 -44.79 -26.25 -10.56
CA TRP A 268 -44.62 -24.78 -10.44
C TRP A 268 -43.74 -24.18 -11.55
N ILE A 269 -42.77 -24.95 -12.04
CA ILE A 269 -41.77 -24.47 -13.01
C ILE A 269 -41.90 -25.14 -14.38
N ALA A 270 -42.87 -26.05 -14.56
CA ALA A 270 -43.00 -26.84 -15.78
C ALA A 270 -43.33 -25.98 -17.02
N ASP A 271 -44.18 -24.97 -16.85
CA ASP A 271 -44.75 -24.21 -17.98
C ASP A 271 -44.12 -22.82 -18.15
N ILE A 272 -43.25 -22.40 -17.24
CA ILE A 272 -42.60 -21.09 -17.30
C ILE A 272 -41.49 -21.10 -18.36
N LYS A 273 -41.39 -20.02 -19.14
CA LYS A 273 -40.34 -19.77 -20.13
C LYS A 273 -39.16 -19.00 -19.52
N GLU A 274 -38.06 -18.85 -20.26
CA GLU A 274 -36.92 -18.03 -19.83
C GLU A 274 -37.39 -16.65 -19.33
N GLY A 275 -36.95 -16.27 -18.12
CA GLY A 275 -37.34 -15.02 -17.46
C GLY A 275 -38.67 -15.01 -16.74
N GLN A 276 -39.55 -16.01 -16.97
CA GLN A 276 -40.82 -16.11 -16.26
C GLN A 276 -40.62 -16.73 -14.88
N SER A 277 -41.43 -16.29 -13.93
CA SER A 277 -41.47 -16.79 -12.57
C SER A 277 -42.68 -17.70 -12.36
N ALA A 278 -42.55 -18.70 -11.51
CA ALA A 278 -43.68 -19.53 -11.10
C ALA A 278 -44.83 -18.73 -10.41
N PHE A 279 -44.56 -17.49 -9.97
CA PHE A 279 -45.59 -16.58 -9.48
C PHE A 279 -46.46 -16.00 -10.60
N ASP A 280 -46.03 -16.09 -11.85
CA ASP A 280 -46.73 -15.57 -13.02
C ASP A 280 -47.67 -16.62 -13.64
N ASN A 281 -47.79 -17.81 -13.04
CA ASN A 281 -48.73 -18.85 -13.45
C ASN A 281 -50.19 -18.39 -13.27
N THR A 282 -51.03 -18.65 -14.28
CA THR A 282 -52.48 -18.41 -14.22
C THR A 282 -53.23 -19.49 -13.44
N ASP A 283 -52.72 -20.73 -13.46
CA ASP A 283 -53.21 -21.82 -12.63
C ASP A 283 -52.74 -21.64 -11.18
N ILE A 284 -53.70 -21.35 -10.31
CA ILE A 284 -53.51 -21.11 -8.88
C ILE A 284 -52.82 -22.29 -8.17
N SER A 285 -53.01 -23.53 -8.65
CA SER A 285 -52.35 -24.72 -8.11
C SER A 285 -50.85 -24.78 -8.43
N LYS A 286 -50.42 -24.08 -9.49
CA LYS A 286 -49.03 -23.99 -9.94
C LYS A 286 -48.28 -22.78 -9.37
N ILE A 287 -48.93 -21.95 -8.57
CA ILE A 287 -48.26 -20.87 -7.85
C ILE A 287 -47.55 -21.45 -6.61
N PRO A 288 -46.27 -21.12 -6.34
CA PRO A 288 -45.53 -21.67 -5.22
C PRO A 288 -46.22 -21.46 -3.86
N HIS A 289 -46.51 -22.56 -3.16
CA HIS A 289 -47.24 -22.54 -1.89
C HIS A 289 -46.78 -23.65 -0.92
N SER A 290 -47.13 -23.46 0.35
CA SER A 290 -46.99 -24.47 1.41
C SER A 290 -48.38 -24.84 1.93
N VAL A 291 -48.54 -26.06 2.43
CA VAL A 291 -49.78 -26.50 3.09
C VAL A 291 -49.49 -26.57 4.58
N LYS A 292 -50.15 -25.74 5.37
CA LYS A 292 -50.02 -25.69 6.84
C LYS A 292 -51.39 -25.95 7.45
N ASN A 293 -51.52 -27.04 8.22
CA ASN A 293 -52.78 -27.45 8.85
C ASN A 293 -53.94 -27.57 7.84
N GLY A 294 -53.68 -28.13 6.65
CA GLY A 294 -54.67 -28.25 5.58
C GLY A 294 -54.92 -26.96 4.78
N VAL A 295 -54.39 -25.82 5.20
CA VAL A 295 -54.58 -24.52 4.53
C VAL A 295 -53.42 -24.23 3.57
N ILE A 296 -53.75 -23.80 2.35
CA ILE A 296 -52.77 -23.33 1.36
C ILE A 296 -52.29 -21.93 1.75
N VAL A 297 -50.97 -21.79 1.91
CA VAL A 297 -50.28 -20.53 2.18
C VAL A 297 -49.29 -20.27 1.05
N TYR A 298 -49.60 -19.29 0.20
CA TYR A 298 -48.72 -18.88 -0.90
C TYR A 298 -47.41 -18.31 -0.41
N ASN A 299 -46.33 -18.65 -1.11
CA ASN A 299 -45.02 -18.12 -0.82
C ASN A 299 -44.96 -16.63 -1.19
N ALA A 300 -44.24 -15.83 -0.41
CA ALA A 300 -44.09 -14.41 -0.70
C ALA A 300 -42.97 -14.15 -1.72
N ARG A 301 -43.28 -13.37 -2.77
CA ARG A 301 -42.32 -12.80 -3.72
C ARG A 301 -41.56 -11.62 -3.10
N LYS A 302 -40.82 -11.89 -2.01
CA LYS A 302 -40.04 -10.85 -1.29
C LYS A 302 -38.78 -10.40 -2.04
N ASN A 303 -38.24 -11.26 -2.90
CA ASN A 303 -37.07 -10.99 -3.74
C ASN A 303 -37.45 -11.30 -5.20
N GLY A 304 -37.01 -10.47 -6.15
CA GLY A 304 -37.53 -10.43 -7.53
C GLY A 304 -37.51 -11.75 -8.33
N ASP A 305 -36.53 -12.61 -8.08
CA ASP A 305 -36.19 -13.71 -9.02
C ASP A 305 -36.25 -15.12 -8.40
N LYS A 306 -37.12 -15.31 -7.40
CA LYS A 306 -37.40 -16.66 -6.85
C LYS A 306 -38.20 -17.47 -7.87
N TYR A 307 -37.96 -18.78 -7.95
CA TYR A 307 -38.69 -19.66 -8.87
C TYR A 307 -38.69 -19.17 -10.34
N THR A 308 -37.64 -18.46 -10.74
CA THR A 308 -37.55 -17.81 -12.07
C THR A 308 -36.58 -18.57 -12.96
N ARG A 309 -37.04 -18.94 -14.15
CA ARG A 309 -36.24 -19.65 -15.16
C ARG A 309 -35.17 -18.72 -15.73
N GLN A 310 -33.92 -19.15 -15.72
CA GLN A 310 -32.80 -18.32 -16.17
C GLN A 310 -32.70 -18.25 -17.70
N TYR A 311 -32.02 -17.23 -18.21
CA TYR A 311 -31.81 -17.05 -19.64
C TYR A 311 -30.55 -17.76 -20.12
N TRP A 312 -30.60 -18.41 -21.28
CA TRP A 312 -29.40 -19.02 -21.88
C TRP A 312 -28.35 -17.99 -22.29
N ASP A 313 -28.80 -16.90 -22.91
CA ASP A 313 -27.95 -15.89 -23.53
C ASP A 313 -27.70 -14.69 -22.60
N LYS A 314 -27.52 -14.99 -21.30
CA LYS A 314 -27.07 -14.04 -20.27
C LYS A 314 -26.02 -14.68 -19.37
N VAL A 315 -25.24 -13.85 -18.67
CA VAL A 315 -24.31 -14.30 -17.63
C VAL A 315 -25.07 -14.99 -16.51
N ALA A 316 -24.47 -16.04 -15.94
CA ALA A 316 -25.08 -16.75 -14.82
C ALA A 316 -25.27 -15.82 -13.61
N PRO A 317 -26.35 -16.02 -12.84
CA PRO A 317 -26.61 -15.28 -11.61
C PRO A 317 -25.58 -15.60 -10.51
N CYS A 318 -25.61 -14.83 -9.42
CA CYS A 318 -24.76 -15.10 -8.26
C CYS A 318 -25.12 -16.45 -7.62
N ILE A 319 -24.11 -17.29 -7.38
CA ILE A 319 -24.30 -18.56 -6.69
C ILE A 319 -24.39 -18.32 -5.17
N HIS A 320 -25.51 -18.75 -4.59
CA HIS A 320 -25.80 -18.70 -3.15
C HIS A 320 -25.60 -20.07 -2.49
N THR A 321 -25.56 -20.12 -1.14
CA THR A 321 -25.33 -21.36 -0.38
C THR A 321 -26.47 -22.37 -0.46
N ARG A 322 -27.71 -21.90 -0.62
CA ARG A 322 -28.90 -22.72 -0.86
C ARG A 322 -29.28 -22.71 -2.34
N ASN A 323 -28.31 -23.05 -3.19
CA ASN A 323 -28.53 -23.24 -4.62
C ASN A 323 -29.31 -24.54 -4.94
N ASP A 324 -29.59 -25.36 -3.92
CA ASP A 324 -30.39 -26.58 -4.01
C ASP A 324 -31.90 -26.34 -3.99
N ILE A 325 -32.41 -25.14 -3.70
CA ILE A 325 -33.85 -24.91 -3.55
C ILE A 325 -34.41 -23.97 -4.63
N LEU A 326 -35.59 -24.29 -5.14
CA LEU A 326 -36.33 -23.45 -6.10
C LEU A 326 -36.69 -22.06 -5.52
N ALA A 327 -36.88 -22.00 -4.20
CA ALA A 327 -37.22 -20.77 -3.48
C ALA A 327 -36.04 -19.79 -3.32
N SER A 328 -34.83 -20.23 -3.63
CA SER A 328 -33.64 -19.39 -3.65
C SER A 328 -33.62 -18.57 -4.93
N GLN A 329 -32.83 -17.50 -4.94
CA GLN A 329 -32.76 -16.59 -6.08
C GLN A 329 -32.05 -17.28 -7.24
N ASN A 330 -32.66 -17.20 -8.43
CA ASN A 330 -32.02 -17.51 -9.70
C ASN A 330 -31.42 -18.93 -9.80
N THR A 331 -32.11 -19.93 -9.25
CA THR A 331 -31.62 -21.32 -9.25
C THR A 331 -32.17 -22.21 -10.36
N VAL A 332 -33.25 -21.81 -11.06
CA VAL A 332 -33.98 -22.66 -12.01
C VAL A 332 -33.27 -22.68 -13.37
N HIS A 333 -32.98 -23.88 -13.88
CA HIS A 333 -32.28 -24.10 -15.14
C HIS A 333 -33.05 -23.49 -16.35
N PRO A 334 -32.40 -23.02 -17.42
CA PRO A 334 -33.09 -22.34 -18.53
C PRO A 334 -34.15 -23.15 -19.28
N VAL A 335 -34.14 -24.48 -19.23
CA VAL A 335 -35.11 -25.35 -19.94
C VAL A 335 -35.60 -26.51 -19.08
N ASP A 336 -34.68 -27.30 -18.53
CA ASP A 336 -35.05 -28.42 -17.64
C ASP A 336 -35.83 -27.97 -16.39
N ASN A 337 -36.77 -28.81 -15.92
CA ASN A 337 -37.62 -28.55 -14.74
C ASN A 337 -36.88 -28.85 -13.43
N ARG A 338 -35.76 -28.16 -13.21
CA ARG A 338 -34.85 -28.39 -12.09
C ARG A 338 -34.09 -27.14 -11.71
N VAL A 339 -33.37 -27.23 -10.60
CA VAL A 339 -32.28 -26.30 -10.31
C VAL A 339 -31.02 -26.66 -11.08
N PHE A 340 -30.05 -25.74 -11.09
CA PHE A 340 -28.69 -26.06 -11.55
C PHE A 340 -28.08 -27.22 -10.76
N SER A 341 -27.47 -28.14 -11.50
CA SER A 341 -26.69 -29.25 -10.99
C SER A 341 -25.40 -28.78 -10.32
N ILE A 342 -24.75 -29.66 -9.55
CA ILE A 342 -23.47 -29.32 -8.91
C ILE A 342 -22.41 -29.00 -9.98
N ARG A 343 -22.32 -29.78 -11.07
CA ARG A 343 -21.39 -29.54 -12.18
C ARG A 343 -21.57 -28.17 -12.82
N GLU A 344 -22.81 -27.81 -13.13
CA GLU A 344 -23.12 -26.50 -13.72
C GLU A 344 -22.66 -25.36 -12.81
N ILE A 345 -22.91 -25.49 -11.50
CA ILE A 345 -22.46 -24.49 -10.51
C ILE A 345 -20.93 -24.46 -10.39
N MET A 346 -20.26 -25.61 -10.43
CA MET A 346 -18.79 -25.68 -10.45
C MET A 346 -18.22 -24.90 -11.64
N LEU A 347 -18.78 -25.08 -12.84
CA LEU A 347 -18.38 -24.34 -14.04
C LEU A 347 -18.65 -22.83 -13.89
N MET A 348 -19.80 -22.44 -13.34
CA MET A 348 -20.15 -21.04 -13.07
C MET A 348 -19.23 -20.37 -12.03
N MET A 349 -18.59 -21.15 -11.16
CA MET A 349 -17.62 -20.70 -10.14
C MET A 349 -16.17 -20.93 -10.57
N SER A 350 -15.95 -21.32 -11.83
CA SER A 350 -14.62 -21.61 -12.40
C SER A 350 -13.83 -22.68 -11.63
N VAL A 351 -14.51 -23.65 -11.01
CA VAL A 351 -13.85 -24.73 -10.28
C VAL A 351 -13.21 -25.69 -11.28
N PRO A 352 -11.90 -25.95 -11.21
CA PRO A 352 -11.22 -26.83 -12.16
C PRO A 352 -11.65 -28.28 -11.97
N SER A 353 -11.59 -29.06 -13.05
CA SER A 353 -11.91 -30.51 -13.03
C SER A 353 -10.97 -31.31 -12.12
N SER A 354 -9.76 -30.80 -11.86
CA SER A 354 -8.79 -31.40 -10.95
C SER A 354 -9.10 -31.18 -9.45
N PHE A 355 -10.15 -30.43 -9.12
CA PHE A 355 -10.57 -30.22 -7.73
C PHE A 355 -11.41 -31.40 -7.24
N ASN A 356 -10.96 -32.05 -6.17
CA ASN A 356 -11.62 -33.23 -5.60
C ASN A 356 -12.53 -32.85 -4.42
N TRP A 357 -13.76 -33.36 -4.39
CA TRP A 357 -14.68 -33.15 -3.26
C TRP A 357 -14.63 -34.28 -2.21
N SER A 358 -14.05 -35.42 -2.57
CA SER A 358 -13.90 -36.62 -1.74
C SER A 358 -12.49 -37.21 -1.87
N ASP A 359 -12.18 -38.14 -0.98
CA ASP A 359 -11.03 -39.05 -1.07
C ASP A 359 -11.18 -40.08 -2.21
N ILE A 360 -12.42 -40.43 -2.55
CA ILE A 360 -12.72 -41.26 -3.73
C ILE A 360 -12.55 -40.41 -5.00
N THR A 361 -11.85 -40.94 -6.00
CA THR A 361 -11.58 -40.22 -7.25
C THR A 361 -12.86 -40.04 -8.08
N PHE A 362 -12.86 -39.03 -8.96
CA PHE A 362 -14.00 -38.78 -9.87
C PHE A 362 -14.35 -40.01 -10.71
N ASP A 363 -13.35 -40.72 -11.24
CA ASP A 363 -13.57 -41.90 -12.08
C ASP A 363 -14.17 -43.06 -11.28
N GLU A 364 -13.70 -43.29 -10.05
CA GLU A 364 -14.27 -44.30 -9.15
C GLU A 364 -15.72 -43.97 -8.78
N LEU A 365 -16.02 -42.71 -8.44
CA LEU A 365 -17.38 -42.27 -8.16
C LEU A 365 -18.31 -42.48 -9.35
N ASN A 366 -17.83 -42.29 -10.58
CA ASN A 366 -18.63 -42.52 -11.79
C ASN A 366 -18.87 -44.00 -12.09
N ARG A 367 -17.97 -44.89 -11.66
CA ARG A 367 -18.11 -46.35 -11.79
C ARG A 367 -19.06 -46.98 -10.75
N MET A 368 -19.40 -46.25 -9.70
CA MET A 368 -20.36 -46.71 -8.69
C MET A 368 -21.74 -47.01 -9.28
N SER A 369 -22.43 -47.98 -8.70
CA SER A 369 -23.85 -48.23 -8.99
C SER A 369 -24.70 -47.00 -8.63
N LEU A 370 -25.88 -46.89 -9.22
CA LEU A 370 -26.79 -45.77 -8.96
C LEU A 370 -27.10 -45.61 -7.45
N LYS A 371 -27.30 -46.73 -6.74
CA LYS A 371 -27.59 -46.75 -5.30
C LYS A 371 -26.43 -46.21 -4.46
N GLU A 372 -25.19 -46.50 -4.86
CA GLU A 372 -23.98 -45.99 -4.21
C GLU A 372 -23.79 -44.50 -4.50
N LYS A 373 -24.01 -44.06 -5.75
CA LYS A 373 -24.00 -42.63 -6.12
C LYS A 373 -25.02 -41.83 -5.30
N GLU A 374 -26.24 -42.34 -5.15
CA GLU A 374 -27.29 -41.73 -4.31
C GLU A 374 -26.87 -41.64 -2.83
N ALA A 375 -26.27 -42.70 -2.29
CA ALA A 375 -25.79 -42.71 -0.90
C ALA A 375 -24.67 -41.68 -0.67
N PHE A 376 -23.74 -41.56 -1.62
CA PHE A 376 -22.68 -40.54 -1.60
C PHE A 376 -23.27 -39.12 -1.64
N LEU A 377 -24.14 -38.84 -2.59
CA LEU A 377 -24.74 -37.50 -2.76
C LEU A 377 -25.60 -37.10 -1.56
N LYS A 378 -26.37 -38.03 -0.99
CA LYS A 378 -27.15 -37.78 0.23
C LYS A 378 -26.28 -37.28 1.39
N LYS A 379 -25.02 -37.70 1.46
CA LYS A 379 -24.05 -37.30 2.48
C LYS A 379 -23.34 -35.98 2.12
N GLU A 380 -22.88 -35.84 0.88
CA GLU A 380 -21.93 -34.78 0.49
C GLU A 380 -22.55 -33.59 -0.26
N GLU A 381 -23.69 -33.76 -0.94
CA GLU A 381 -24.27 -32.73 -1.84
C GLU A 381 -24.42 -31.37 -1.14
N MET A 382 -25.02 -31.36 0.05
CA MET A 382 -25.25 -30.11 0.79
C MET A 382 -23.95 -29.43 1.18
N ASN A 383 -22.93 -30.21 1.57
CA ASN A 383 -21.61 -29.69 1.90
C ASN A 383 -20.98 -29.05 0.66
N ILE A 384 -20.98 -29.74 -0.48
CA ILE A 384 -20.44 -29.23 -1.75
C ILE A 384 -21.13 -27.92 -2.16
N ARG A 385 -22.47 -27.91 -2.19
CA ARG A 385 -23.27 -26.74 -2.58
C ARG A 385 -23.05 -25.53 -1.67
N GLN A 386 -22.93 -25.73 -0.37
CA GLN A 386 -22.64 -24.64 0.58
C GLN A 386 -21.26 -24.03 0.33
N ASN A 387 -20.25 -24.87 0.14
CA ASN A 387 -18.88 -24.41 -0.14
C ASN A 387 -18.81 -23.64 -1.47
N LEU A 388 -19.51 -24.10 -2.52
CA LEU A 388 -19.60 -23.39 -3.80
C LEU A 388 -20.25 -22.00 -3.66
N GLY A 389 -21.29 -21.85 -2.83
CA GLY A 389 -21.94 -20.56 -2.60
C GLY A 389 -21.06 -19.55 -1.83
N GLU A 390 -20.26 -20.05 -0.87
CA GLU A 390 -19.37 -19.22 -0.04
C GLU A 390 -18.05 -18.88 -0.72
N ALA A 391 -17.52 -19.77 -1.55
CA ALA A 391 -16.19 -19.63 -2.13
C ALA A 391 -15.98 -18.36 -2.97
N VAL A 392 -14.74 -17.92 -3.02
CA VAL A 392 -14.23 -17.06 -4.10
C VAL A 392 -14.02 -17.95 -5.34
N PRO A 393 -14.45 -17.52 -6.54
CA PRO A 393 -14.16 -18.27 -7.76
C PRO A 393 -12.66 -18.48 -7.98
N THR A 394 -12.26 -19.70 -8.38
CA THR A 394 -10.85 -20.09 -8.48
C THR A 394 -10.07 -19.20 -9.46
N ILE A 395 -10.69 -18.80 -10.57
CA ILE A 395 -10.06 -17.97 -11.61
C ILE A 395 -9.56 -16.61 -11.08
N ILE A 396 -10.23 -16.04 -10.07
CA ILE A 396 -9.86 -14.74 -9.50
C ILE A 396 -8.54 -14.85 -8.74
N PHE A 397 -8.43 -15.82 -7.84
CA PHE A 397 -7.19 -16.05 -7.09
C PHE A 397 -6.09 -16.65 -7.95
N LYS A 398 -6.42 -17.43 -8.99
CA LYS A 398 -5.45 -17.90 -9.99
C LYS A 398 -4.79 -16.73 -10.73
N GLN A 399 -5.57 -15.76 -11.21
CA GLN A 399 -5.01 -14.56 -11.85
C GLN A 399 -4.10 -13.78 -10.91
N ILE A 400 -4.53 -13.56 -9.66
CA ILE A 400 -3.71 -12.86 -8.65
C ILE A 400 -2.41 -13.63 -8.38
N ALA A 401 -2.48 -14.94 -8.18
CA ALA A 401 -1.31 -15.78 -7.95
C ALA A 401 -0.32 -15.72 -9.12
N SER A 402 -0.83 -15.78 -10.36
CA SER A 402 -0.01 -15.67 -11.56
C SER A 402 0.71 -14.32 -11.66
N LYS A 403 0.02 -13.23 -11.31
CA LYS A 403 0.58 -11.87 -11.27
C LYS A 403 1.60 -11.69 -10.15
N VAL A 404 1.33 -12.21 -8.96
CA VAL A 404 2.29 -12.24 -7.85
C VAL A 404 3.55 -13.01 -8.26
N ARG A 405 3.40 -14.19 -8.87
CA ARG A 405 4.53 -14.98 -9.37
C ARG A 405 5.35 -14.15 -10.37
N ARG A 406 4.70 -13.50 -11.34
CA ARG A 406 5.37 -12.65 -12.32
C ARG A 406 6.13 -11.50 -11.65
N ALA A 407 5.53 -10.82 -10.67
CA ALA A 407 6.15 -9.73 -9.94
C ALA A 407 7.38 -10.18 -9.14
N LEU A 408 7.31 -11.36 -8.49
CA LEU A 408 8.41 -11.92 -7.70
C LEU A 408 9.54 -12.48 -8.57
N CYS A 409 9.23 -13.01 -9.76
CA CYS A 409 10.21 -13.64 -10.65
C CYS A 409 10.81 -12.67 -11.68
N LYS A 410 10.34 -11.41 -11.75
CA LYS A 410 10.81 -10.45 -12.76
C LYS A 410 12.28 -10.08 -12.51
N PRO A 411 13.19 -10.30 -13.48
CA PRO A 411 14.57 -9.82 -13.35
C PRO A 411 14.56 -8.31 -13.22
N THR A 412 15.07 -7.79 -12.11
CA THR A 412 15.17 -6.34 -11.92
C THR A 412 16.50 -5.87 -12.49
N LEU A 413 16.48 -5.00 -13.50
CA LEU A 413 17.69 -4.35 -13.98
C LEU A 413 18.28 -3.49 -12.87
N SER A 414 19.50 -3.84 -12.43
CA SER A 414 20.26 -3.02 -11.51
C SER A 414 20.68 -1.71 -12.20
N GLN A 415 21.05 -0.70 -11.43
CA GLN A 415 21.59 0.54 -12.02
C GLN A 415 22.87 0.26 -12.83
N GLN A 416 23.67 -0.73 -12.43
CA GLN A 416 24.87 -1.13 -13.16
C GLN A 416 24.52 -1.78 -14.50
N ASP A 417 23.52 -2.67 -14.52
CA ASP A 417 23.05 -3.31 -15.76
C ASP A 417 22.54 -2.26 -16.76
N ILE A 418 21.78 -1.28 -16.26
CA ILE A 418 21.28 -0.18 -17.08
C ILE A 418 22.43 0.69 -17.59
N LYS A 419 23.43 1.00 -16.75
CA LYS A 419 24.60 1.78 -17.20
C LYS A 419 25.35 1.06 -18.32
N VAL A 420 25.63 -0.23 -18.16
CA VAL A 420 26.27 -1.05 -19.20
C VAL A 420 25.41 -1.09 -20.48
N LEU A 421 24.10 -1.21 -20.35
CA LEU A 421 23.18 -1.17 -21.49
C LEU A 421 23.23 0.18 -22.22
N ILE A 422 23.21 1.30 -21.48
CA ILE A 422 23.28 2.66 -22.01
C ILE A 422 24.58 2.83 -22.82
N ASP A 423 25.72 2.44 -22.25
CA ASP A 423 27.01 2.57 -22.90
C ASP A 423 27.09 1.67 -24.16
N LYS A 424 26.67 0.40 -24.05
CA LYS A 424 26.72 -0.58 -25.15
C LYS A 424 25.84 -0.20 -26.34
N ARG A 425 24.71 0.46 -26.10
CA ARG A 425 23.72 0.83 -27.12
C ARG A 425 23.75 2.33 -27.46
N ASN A 426 24.69 3.08 -26.88
CA ASN A 426 24.79 4.53 -27.01
C ASN A 426 23.47 5.27 -26.69
N LEU A 427 22.77 4.83 -25.64
CA LEU A 427 21.45 5.39 -25.27
C LEU A 427 21.53 6.79 -24.66
N ALA A 428 22.74 7.28 -24.34
CA ALA A 428 22.91 8.69 -24.00
C ALA A 428 22.61 9.61 -25.20
N THR A 429 22.64 9.09 -26.43
CA THR A 429 22.22 9.82 -27.62
C THR A 429 20.70 9.81 -27.75
N HIS A 430 20.10 10.99 -27.98
CA HIS A 430 18.64 11.18 -28.02
C HIS A 430 17.92 10.23 -28.99
N SER A 431 18.33 10.24 -30.26
CA SER A 431 17.75 9.39 -31.31
C SER A 431 17.87 7.91 -30.98
N CYS A 432 19.03 7.46 -30.52
CA CYS A 432 19.26 6.07 -30.12
C CYS A 432 18.32 5.63 -28.99
N LEU A 433 18.05 6.49 -28.01
CA LEU A 433 17.13 6.20 -26.91
C LEU A 433 15.68 6.09 -27.39
N VAL A 434 15.24 7.04 -28.22
CA VAL A 434 13.90 7.04 -28.83
C VAL A 434 13.69 5.76 -29.64
N ASP A 435 14.64 5.42 -30.54
CA ASP A 435 14.60 4.21 -31.35
C ASP A 435 14.62 2.94 -30.50
N TYR A 436 15.42 2.93 -29.42
CA TYR A 436 15.47 1.80 -28.50
C TYR A 436 14.12 1.59 -27.80
N ILE A 437 13.51 2.64 -27.25
CA ILE A 437 12.21 2.56 -26.56
C ILE A 437 11.13 2.09 -27.53
N LYS A 438 11.05 2.73 -28.70
CA LYS A 438 10.07 2.42 -29.75
C LYS A 438 10.08 0.94 -30.13
N ASN A 439 11.28 0.41 -30.40
CA ASN A 439 11.44 -0.97 -30.88
C ASN A 439 11.50 -2.03 -29.77
N ASN A 440 11.53 -1.65 -28.49
CA ASN A 440 11.60 -2.61 -27.38
C ASN A 440 10.21 -3.12 -26.98
N ASN A 441 10.02 -4.44 -27.11
CA ASN A 441 8.80 -5.15 -26.67
C ASN A 441 9.06 -6.08 -25.48
N HIS A 442 10.29 -6.11 -24.96
CA HIS A 442 10.67 -6.98 -23.85
C HIS A 442 10.42 -6.32 -22.48
N TYR A 443 10.55 -4.99 -22.42
CA TYR A 443 10.42 -4.21 -21.20
C TYR A 443 9.12 -3.40 -21.19
N GLY A 444 8.51 -3.28 -20.02
CA GLY A 444 7.35 -2.43 -19.82
C GLY A 444 7.75 -0.98 -19.55
N PHE A 445 6.74 -0.13 -19.35
CA PHE A 445 6.93 1.30 -19.06
C PHE A 445 7.91 1.56 -17.91
N ALA A 446 7.79 0.85 -16.78
CA ALA A 446 8.62 1.10 -15.60
C ALA A 446 10.13 0.87 -15.87
N GLU A 447 10.47 -0.20 -16.59
CA GLU A 447 11.87 -0.47 -16.95
C GLU A 447 12.39 0.53 -17.99
N LEU A 448 11.59 0.83 -19.02
CA LEU A 448 12.00 1.74 -20.10
C LEU A 448 12.14 3.18 -19.62
N SER A 449 11.22 3.66 -18.78
CA SER A 449 11.30 5.00 -18.16
C SER A 449 12.52 5.11 -17.24
N LYS A 450 12.86 4.07 -16.48
CA LYS A 450 14.08 4.04 -15.67
C LYS A 450 15.36 4.08 -16.51
N ILE A 451 15.39 3.37 -17.65
CA ILE A 451 16.49 3.45 -18.61
C ILE A 451 16.61 4.87 -19.18
N ALA A 452 15.49 5.44 -19.61
CA ALA A 452 15.44 6.79 -20.17
C ALA A 452 15.92 7.86 -19.18
N GLU A 453 15.48 7.76 -17.91
CA GLU A 453 15.90 8.70 -16.87
C GLU A 453 17.41 8.62 -16.59
N LEU A 454 17.97 7.41 -16.51
CA LEU A 454 19.41 7.21 -16.29
C LEU A 454 20.24 7.67 -17.50
N ALA A 455 19.74 7.47 -18.72
CA ALA A 455 20.38 7.99 -19.94
C ALA A 455 20.34 9.52 -19.98
N ASN A 456 19.25 10.15 -19.54
CA ASN A 456 19.14 11.61 -19.43
C ASN A 456 20.08 12.19 -18.38
N ALA A 457 20.24 11.52 -17.24
CA ALA A 457 21.14 11.95 -16.17
C ALA A 457 22.62 11.94 -16.60
N GLN A 458 23.03 11.03 -17.50
CA GLN A 458 24.37 11.07 -18.10
C GLN A 458 24.56 12.29 -19.03
N ARG A 459 23.50 12.75 -19.70
CA ARG A 459 23.55 13.90 -20.62
C ARG A 459 23.59 15.26 -19.90
N ARG A 460 23.00 15.36 -18.71
CA ARG A 460 22.76 16.64 -18.04
C ARG A 460 23.14 16.53 -16.56
N ASP A 461 23.93 17.49 -16.07
CA ASP A 461 24.19 17.75 -14.64
C ASP A 461 22.92 18.19 -13.85
N ASN A 462 21.72 17.83 -14.32
CA ASN A 462 20.44 18.25 -13.75
C ASN A 462 19.84 17.16 -12.85
N ALA A 463 19.32 17.62 -11.70
CA ALA A 463 18.72 16.85 -10.61
C ALA A 463 17.28 16.38 -10.90
N ALA A 464 17.03 15.72 -12.03
CA ALA A 464 15.79 14.96 -12.23
C ALA A 464 16.00 13.54 -11.67
N TYR A 465 15.10 13.12 -10.80
CA TYR A 465 15.21 11.85 -10.09
C TYR A 465 14.08 10.93 -10.49
N TYR A 466 14.44 9.70 -10.86
CA TYR A 466 13.47 8.66 -11.20
C TYR A 466 12.48 8.42 -10.05
N THR A 467 11.23 8.79 -10.27
CA THR A 467 10.12 8.52 -9.35
C THR A 467 9.58 7.12 -9.61
N ARG A 468 9.83 6.20 -8.68
CA ARG A 468 9.40 4.80 -8.81
C ARG A 468 7.87 4.67 -8.89
N GLN A 469 7.39 3.60 -9.53
CA GLN A 469 5.94 3.35 -9.64
C GLN A 469 5.27 3.14 -8.29
N ASP A 470 5.94 2.52 -7.31
CA ASP A 470 5.43 2.35 -5.95
C ASP A 470 5.19 3.68 -5.22
N ILE A 471 6.01 4.70 -5.51
CA ILE A 471 5.88 6.05 -4.94
C ILE A 471 4.76 6.82 -5.65
N CYS A 472 4.69 6.72 -6.98
CA CYS A 472 3.60 7.31 -7.76
C CYS A 472 2.24 6.77 -7.27
N TYR A 473 2.14 5.47 -7.01
CA TYR A 473 0.97 4.84 -6.41
C TYR A 473 0.59 5.48 -5.07
N THR A 474 1.53 5.63 -4.13
CA THR A 474 1.27 6.19 -2.79
C THR A 474 0.73 7.61 -2.84
N ILE A 475 1.20 8.41 -3.80
CA ILE A 475 0.75 9.79 -3.98
C ILE A 475 -0.62 9.79 -4.64
N VAL A 476 -0.75 9.12 -5.79
CA VAL A 476 -1.97 9.13 -6.59
C VAL A 476 -3.14 8.47 -5.85
N LYS A 477 -2.92 7.42 -5.04
CA LYS A 477 -3.99 6.84 -4.20
C LYS A 477 -4.62 7.89 -3.26
N SER A 478 -3.83 8.87 -2.83
CA SER A 478 -4.22 9.92 -1.87
C SER A 478 -4.91 11.13 -2.52
N LEU A 479 -4.91 11.23 -3.85
CA LEU A 479 -5.65 12.24 -4.62
C LEU A 479 -7.18 12.01 -4.54
N PRO A 480 -8.03 12.99 -4.90
CA PRO A 480 -9.48 12.84 -4.90
C PRO A 480 -9.98 11.63 -5.70
N ASP A 481 -11.07 11.01 -5.24
CA ASP A 481 -11.68 9.84 -5.89
C ASP A 481 -12.28 10.20 -7.27
N ALA A 482 -12.17 9.27 -8.23
CA ALA A 482 -12.69 9.43 -9.59
C ALA A 482 -14.20 9.74 -9.64
N LYS A 483 -14.99 9.17 -8.72
CA LYS A 483 -16.45 9.37 -8.63
C LYS A 483 -16.89 10.82 -8.40
N ASN A 484 -15.95 11.70 -8.03
CA ASN A 484 -16.23 13.11 -7.78
C ASN A 484 -16.25 13.94 -9.09
N TYR A 485 -15.92 13.34 -10.23
CA TYR A 485 -15.73 14.03 -11.49
C TYR A 485 -16.52 13.37 -12.63
N THR A 486 -17.04 14.20 -13.51
CA THR A 486 -17.53 13.78 -14.84
C THR A 486 -16.48 14.12 -15.88
N GLU A 487 -15.97 15.35 -15.84
CA GLU A 487 -14.76 15.79 -16.54
C GLU A 487 -13.68 16.11 -15.50
N LEU A 488 -12.43 15.77 -15.78
CA LEU A 488 -11.30 15.97 -14.89
C LEU A 488 -10.10 16.56 -15.63
N ASN A 489 -9.60 17.72 -15.17
CA ASN A 489 -8.41 18.38 -15.71
C ASN A 489 -7.20 18.22 -14.77
N ILE A 490 -6.17 17.54 -15.24
CA ILE A 490 -4.94 17.25 -14.51
C ILE A 490 -3.76 17.96 -15.17
N LEU A 491 -2.86 18.52 -14.36
CA LEU A 491 -1.58 19.08 -14.81
C LEU A 491 -0.43 18.32 -14.16
N GLU A 492 0.52 17.88 -14.97
CA GLU A 492 1.87 17.54 -14.54
C GLU A 492 2.83 18.65 -15.02
N PRO A 493 3.41 19.46 -14.11
CA PRO A 493 4.15 20.68 -14.47
C PRO A 493 5.63 20.47 -14.86
N SER A 494 6.18 19.26 -14.74
CA SER A 494 7.57 18.89 -15.03
C SER A 494 7.67 17.38 -15.33
N ILE A 495 7.09 16.95 -16.45
CA ILE A 495 6.71 15.55 -16.69
C ILE A 495 7.89 14.59 -16.83
N GLY A 496 9.02 15.06 -17.39
CA GLY A 496 10.16 14.21 -17.72
C GLY A 496 9.73 12.97 -18.52
N VAL A 497 10.05 11.78 -18.00
CA VAL A 497 9.70 10.48 -18.61
C VAL A 497 8.29 9.97 -18.26
N GLY A 498 7.48 10.73 -17.52
CA GLY A 498 6.05 10.46 -17.36
C GLY A 498 5.66 9.48 -16.26
N ASN A 499 6.49 9.31 -15.22
CA ASN A 499 6.31 8.26 -14.21
C ASN A 499 4.95 8.26 -13.49
N PHE A 500 4.27 9.41 -13.37
CA PHE A 500 2.93 9.51 -12.79
C PHE A 500 1.80 9.02 -13.70
N LEU A 501 1.99 9.04 -15.03
CA LEU A 501 0.93 8.77 -16.00
C LEU A 501 0.29 7.39 -15.85
N PRO A 502 1.03 6.26 -15.72
CA PRO A 502 0.41 4.94 -15.60
C PRO A 502 -0.60 4.87 -14.44
N THR A 503 -0.23 5.44 -13.29
CA THR A 503 -1.06 5.38 -12.09
C THR A 503 -2.25 6.35 -12.17
N ILE A 504 -2.06 7.55 -12.73
CA ILE A 504 -3.14 8.52 -12.98
C ILE A 504 -4.18 7.93 -13.94
N ILE A 505 -3.72 7.35 -15.05
CA ILE A 505 -4.56 6.68 -16.06
C ILE A 505 -5.40 5.58 -15.41
N LEU A 506 -4.77 4.69 -14.64
CA LEU A 506 -5.47 3.59 -13.97
C LEU A 506 -6.48 4.08 -12.92
N LYS A 507 -6.13 5.12 -12.14
CA LYS A 507 -7.01 5.68 -11.10
C LYS A 507 -8.26 6.34 -11.68
N TYR A 508 -8.12 7.08 -12.79
CA TYR A 508 -9.20 7.89 -13.36
C TYR A 508 -9.84 7.29 -14.63
N SER A 509 -9.49 6.06 -14.98
CA SER A 509 -10.07 5.31 -16.12
C SER A 509 -11.61 5.26 -16.15
N SER A 510 -12.28 5.40 -15.00
CA SER A 510 -13.75 5.39 -14.91
C SER A 510 -14.42 6.76 -15.04
N VAL A 511 -13.66 7.86 -15.14
CA VAL A 511 -14.19 9.22 -15.34
C VAL A 511 -14.61 9.36 -16.82
N GLN A 512 -15.70 10.06 -17.12
CA GLN A 512 -16.20 10.16 -18.50
C GLN A 512 -15.21 10.86 -19.44
N THR A 513 -14.51 11.89 -18.98
CA THR A 513 -13.46 12.59 -19.74
C THR A 513 -12.34 13.02 -18.82
N VAL A 514 -11.09 12.71 -19.17
CA VAL A 514 -9.89 13.13 -18.42
C VAL A 514 -8.92 13.83 -19.37
N ASN A 515 -8.63 15.09 -19.09
CA ASN A 515 -7.65 15.87 -19.82
C ASN A 515 -6.39 16.00 -18.96
N ILE A 516 -5.25 15.51 -19.46
CA ILE A 516 -3.97 15.55 -18.77
C ILE A 516 -3.02 16.45 -19.57
N ASP A 517 -2.73 17.63 -19.06
CA ASP A 517 -1.71 18.49 -19.63
C ASP A 517 -0.37 18.12 -18.99
N VAL A 518 0.62 17.82 -19.84
CA VAL A 518 1.98 17.48 -19.43
C VAL A 518 2.94 18.53 -19.95
N VAL A 519 3.76 19.09 -19.05
CA VAL A 519 4.65 20.21 -19.35
C VAL A 519 6.10 19.79 -19.16
N ASP A 520 6.92 20.05 -20.18
CA ASP A 520 8.38 19.99 -20.05
C ASP A 520 9.03 21.14 -20.83
N ILE A 521 10.09 21.72 -20.27
CA ILE A 521 10.87 22.76 -20.95
C ILE A 521 11.70 22.18 -22.09
N ASP A 522 12.03 20.88 -22.02
CA ASP A 522 12.84 20.19 -23.02
C ASP A 522 11.97 19.41 -24.01
N ALA A 523 12.03 19.80 -25.28
CA ALA A 523 11.30 19.12 -26.35
C ALA A 523 11.75 17.65 -26.53
N ASN A 524 13.02 17.34 -26.27
CA ASN A 524 13.54 15.97 -26.34
C ASN A 524 12.91 15.06 -25.28
N SER A 525 12.74 15.54 -24.04
CA SER A 525 12.00 14.81 -23.00
C SER A 525 10.58 14.45 -23.46
N LEU A 526 9.87 15.39 -24.11
CA LEU A 526 8.51 15.15 -24.60
C LEU A 526 8.45 14.13 -25.73
N GLU A 527 9.47 14.06 -26.59
CA GLU A 527 9.57 13.03 -27.62
C GLU A 527 9.75 11.63 -26.99
N ILE A 528 10.67 11.50 -26.04
CA ILE A 528 10.87 10.26 -25.28
C ILE A 528 9.57 9.85 -24.55
N LEU A 529 8.89 10.82 -23.94
CA LEU A 529 7.63 10.61 -23.26
C LEU A 529 6.56 10.04 -24.19
N ARG A 530 6.45 10.52 -25.44
CA ARG A 530 5.47 9.99 -26.42
C ARG A 530 5.72 8.50 -26.70
N GLU A 531 6.97 8.11 -26.91
CA GLU A 531 7.33 6.70 -27.12
C GLU A 531 7.09 5.83 -25.88
N LEU A 532 7.31 6.37 -24.68
CA LEU A 532 6.99 5.67 -23.43
C LEU A 532 5.47 5.53 -23.22
N VAL A 533 4.69 6.58 -23.48
CA VAL A 533 3.22 6.56 -23.39
C VAL A 533 2.63 5.55 -24.38
N ALA A 534 3.23 5.36 -25.56
CA ALA A 534 2.84 4.33 -26.50
C ALA A 534 3.02 2.88 -25.96
N LYS A 535 3.74 2.69 -24.84
CA LYS A 535 3.87 1.41 -24.11
C LYS A 535 2.83 1.23 -23.00
N ILE A 536 1.91 2.18 -22.84
CA ILE A 536 0.81 2.12 -21.88
C ILE A 536 -0.50 1.93 -22.66
N ASP A 537 -1.42 1.12 -22.13
CA ASP A 537 -2.79 1.07 -22.60
C ASP A 537 -3.55 2.30 -22.10
N VAL A 538 -3.75 3.30 -22.97
CA VAL A 538 -4.43 4.55 -22.66
C VAL A 538 -5.90 4.46 -23.12
N PRO A 539 -6.88 4.47 -22.20
CA PRO A 539 -8.29 4.50 -22.53
C PRO A 539 -8.70 5.72 -23.39
N ASN A 540 -9.68 5.53 -24.29
CA ASN A 540 -10.16 6.56 -25.22
C ASN A 540 -10.71 7.84 -24.55
N ASN A 541 -11.16 7.74 -23.29
CA ASN A 541 -11.64 8.88 -22.49
C ASN A 541 -10.50 9.73 -21.88
N ILE A 542 -9.25 9.35 -22.09
CA ILE A 542 -8.08 10.04 -21.55
C ILE A 542 -7.32 10.73 -22.68
N HIS A 543 -7.19 12.05 -22.57
CA HIS A 543 -6.53 12.91 -23.55
C HIS A 543 -5.28 13.51 -22.94
N ILE A 544 -4.12 13.25 -23.53
CA ILE A 544 -2.83 13.76 -23.06
C ILE A 544 -2.36 14.89 -23.98
N ASN A 545 -2.28 16.10 -23.44
CA ASN A 545 -1.83 17.30 -24.16
C ASN A 545 -0.37 17.61 -23.78
N TYR A 546 0.50 17.66 -24.76
CA TYR A 546 1.94 17.87 -24.56
C TYR A 546 2.29 19.33 -24.79
N ILE A 547 2.83 19.98 -23.76
CA ILE A 547 3.15 21.41 -23.77
C ILE A 547 4.66 21.57 -23.60
N ASN A 548 5.35 21.99 -24.67
CA ASN A 548 6.76 22.37 -24.57
C ASN A 548 6.88 23.82 -24.10
N ALA A 549 7.01 24.01 -22.79
CA ALA A 549 7.12 25.33 -22.19
C ALA A 549 7.80 25.29 -20.83
N ASP A 550 8.32 26.44 -20.40
CA ASP A 550 8.70 26.64 -19.01
C ASP A 550 7.44 26.80 -18.15
N PHE A 551 7.15 25.81 -17.29
CA PHE A 551 5.98 25.85 -16.41
C PHE A 551 5.88 27.14 -15.60
N LEU A 552 6.99 27.73 -15.12
CA LEU A 552 6.94 28.93 -14.29
C LEU A 552 6.60 30.19 -15.10
N LEU A 553 6.92 30.22 -16.38
CA LEU A 553 6.66 31.37 -17.27
C LEU A 553 5.40 31.20 -18.15
N HIS A 554 4.98 29.96 -18.40
CA HIS A 554 3.83 29.68 -19.25
C HIS A 554 2.52 30.20 -18.63
N ASN A 555 1.68 30.85 -19.43
CA ASN A 555 0.38 31.33 -18.97
C ASN A 555 -0.71 30.29 -19.25
N PHE A 556 -1.38 29.82 -18.19
CA PHE A 556 -2.46 28.85 -18.30
C PHE A 556 -3.80 29.57 -18.30
N ASN A 557 -4.62 29.33 -19.32
CA ASN A 557 -5.95 29.96 -19.47
C ASN A 557 -7.06 29.22 -18.72
N LYS A 558 -6.73 28.17 -17.95
CA LYS A 558 -7.68 27.37 -17.18
C LYS A 558 -7.12 27.05 -15.79
N LYS A 559 -8.04 26.71 -14.88
CA LYS A 559 -7.69 26.07 -13.60
C LYS A 559 -7.68 24.55 -13.79
N TYR A 560 -6.89 23.88 -12.97
CA TYR A 560 -6.81 22.42 -12.93
C TYR A 560 -7.45 21.89 -11.66
N ASP A 561 -8.12 20.75 -11.77
CA ASP A 561 -8.65 20.05 -10.62
C ASP A 561 -7.50 19.46 -9.78
N ILE A 562 -6.47 18.95 -10.46
CA ILE A 562 -5.32 18.32 -9.85
C ILE A 562 -4.05 18.83 -10.53
N VAL A 563 -3.09 19.30 -9.72
CA VAL A 563 -1.70 19.52 -10.14
C VAL A 563 -0.84 18.53 -9.35
N VAL A 564 -0.19 17.60 -10.03
CA VAL A 564 0.61 16.55 -9.39
C VAL A 564 1.96 16.41 -10.09
N GLY A 565 3.04 16.15 -9.36
CA GLY A 565 4.33 15.95 -10.02
C GLY A 565 5.57 15.92 -9.14
N ASN A 566 6.72 15.79 -9.78
CA ASN A 566 8.05 15.87 -9.15
C ASN A 566 8.85 17.06 -9.74
N PRO A 567 8.71 18.29 -9.19
CA PRO A 567 9.42 19.46 -9.67
C PRO A 567 10.94 19.34 -9.52
N PRO A 568 11.74 20.09 -10.31
CA PRO A 568 13.20 20.06 -10.22
C PRO A 568 13.72 20.67 -8.91
N TYR A 569 14.70 20.01 -8.28
CA TYR A 569 15.26 20.43 -6.97
C TYR A 569 16.42 21.43 -7.07
N LYS A 570 16.71 21.95 -8.26
CA LYS A 570 17.86 22.82 -8.52
C LYS A 570 17.72 24.18 -7.82
N LYS A 571 18.83 24.68 -7.27
CA LYS A 571 18.96 26.07 -6.78
C LYS A 571 19.60 26.95 -7.86
N LEU A 572 18.91 28.01 -8.26
CA LEU A 572 19.40 28.95 -9.27
C LEU A 572 20.35 29.97 -8.63
N THR A 573 21.66 29.76 -8.79
CA THR A 573 22.69 30.68 -8.29
C THR A 573 23.41 31.45 -9.40
N LYS A 574 23.54 30.85 -10.60
CA LYS A 574 24.30 31.42 -11.72
C LYS A 574 23.45 32.31 -12.64
N ASP A 575 22.22 31.90 -12.94
CA ASP A 575 21.34 32.63 -13.86
C ASP A 575 20.46 33.64 -13.11
N LYS A 576 21.00 34.87 -12.94
CA LYS A 576 20.32 35.94 -12.21
C LYS A 576 19.10 36.50 -12.96
N GLN A 577 19.12 36.50 -14.30
CA GLN A 577 18.03 37.05 -15.12
C GLN A 577 16.80 36.14 -15.05
N LEU A 578 16.99 34.83 -15.22
CA LEU A 578 15.90 33.87 -15.10
C LEU A 578 15.34 33.83 -13.67
N LEU A 579 16.22 33.87 -12.66
CA LEU A 579 15.81 33.95 -11.26
C LEU A 579 14.94 35.19 -10.99
N ALA A 580 15.31 36.35 -11.54
CA ALA A 580 14.50 37.56 -11.40
C ALA A 580 13.11 37.37 -12.00
N LYS A 581 12.99 36.77 -13.19
CA LYS A 581 11.70 36.45 -13.81
C LYS A 581 10.84 35.53 -12.95
N TYR A 582 11.42 34.46 -12.41
CA TYR A 582 10.70 33.56 -11.49
C TYR A 582 10.27 34.26 -10.21
N LYS A 583 11.13 35.11 -9.65
CA LYS A 583 10.80 35.89 -8.46
C LYS A 583 9.68 36.87 -8.72
N ILE A 584 9.52 37.49 -9.89
CA ILE A 584 8.43 38.46 -10.16
C ILE A 584 7.06 37.88 -9.78
N GLY A 585 6.77 36.64 -10.17
CA GLY A 585 5.49 35.97 -9.92
C GLY A 585 5.33 35.28 -8.56
N ALA A 586 6.38 35.23 -7.74
CA ALA A 586 6.41 34.52 -6.47
C ALA A 586 6.31 35.47 -5.26
N SER A 587 5.68 35.01 -4.18
CA SER A 587 5.65 35.70 -2.90
C SER A 587 6.96 35.49 -2.12
N ASN A 588 7.51 34.26 -2.10
CA ASN A 588 8.78 34.00 -1.43
C ASN A 588 9.97 34.51 -2.25
N LYS A 589 10.60 35.60 -1.79
CA LYS A 589 11.81 36.16 -2.40
C LYS A 589 13.11 35.67 -1.75
N ASP A 590 13.02 34.97 -0.63
CA ASP A 590 14.16 34.57 0.22
C ASP A 590 14.86 33.30 -0.28
N THR A 591 14.23 32.58 -1.21
CA THR A 591 14.76 31.35 -1.80
C THR A 591 15.16 31.53 -3.25
N ASN A 592 16.09 30.68 -3.69
CA ASN A 592 16.44 30.51 -5.10
C ASN A 592 16.16 29.08 -5.60
N ASN A 593 15.45 28.27 -4.79
CA ASN A 593 15.13 26.89 -5.13
C ASN A 593 13.89 26.84 -6.02
N ILE A 594 14.02 26.20 -7.20
CA ILE A 594 12.98 26.20 -8.23
C ILE A 594 11.68 25.56 -7.72
N PHE A 595 11.77 24.45 -6.96
CA PHE A 595 10.59 23.75 -6.47
C PHE A 595 9.67 24.63 -5.61
N SER A 596 10.21 25.66 -4.92
CA SER A 596 9.41 26.57 -4.11
C SER A 596 8.51 27.45 -4.98
N PHE A 597 9.02 27.93 -6.12
CA PHE A 597 8.22 28.67 -7.11
C PHE A 597 7.18 27.77 -7.78
N PHE A 598 7.49 26.48 -7.98
CA PHE A 598 6.54 25.50 -8.50
C PHE A 598 5.34 25.33 -7.56
N ILE A 599 5.58 25.19 -6.24
CA ILE A 599 4.51 25.09 -5.23
C ILE A 599 3.56 26.29 -5.34
N GLU A 600 4.10 27.50 -5.34
CA GLU A 600 3.29 28.72 -5.36
C GLU A 600 2.47 28.85 -6.63
N LYS A 601 3.05 28.59 -7.81
CA LYS A 601 2.31 28.63 -9.07
C LYS A 601 1.24 27.55 -9.12
N ALA A 602 1.57 26.32 -8.71
CA ALA A 602 0.63 25.21 -8.65
C ALA A 602 -0.58 25.53 -7.75
N MET A 603 -0.36 26.17 -6.58
CA MET A 603 -1.45 26.60 -5.69
C MET A 603 -2.35 27.68 -6.30
N LYS A 604 -1.83 28.52 -7.20
CA LYS A 604 -2.63 29.55 -7.89
C LYS A 604 -3.58 28.92 -8.92
N ILE A 605 -3.12 27.90 -9.64
CA ILE A 605 -3.86 27.32 -10.77
C ILE A 605 -4.57 25.99 -10.47
N GLY A 606 -4.23 25.29 -9.38
CA GLY A 606 -4.78 23.98 -9.02
C GLY A 606 -5.76 24.00 -7.84
N ASN A 607 -6.80 23.18 -7.89
CA ASN A 607 -7.72 22.94 -6.77
C ASN A 607 -7.10 21.99 -5.72
N VAL A 608 -6.41 20.95 -6.20
CA VAL A 608 -5.60 20.03 -5.39
C VAL A 608 -4.18 20.02 -5.93
N VAL A 609 -3.20 20.25 -5.06
CA VAL A 609 -1.77 20.27 -5.41
C VAL A 609 -1.05 19.18 -4.65
N SER A 610 -0.26 18.37 -5.36
CA SER A 610 0.58 17.34 -4.77
C SER A 610 1.94 17.26 -5.44
N LEU A 611 2.97 17.73 -4.75
CA LEU A 611 4.32 17.77 -5.29
C LEU A 611 5.30 17.03 -4.39
N ILE A 612 6.20 16.26 -5.00
CA ILE A 612 7.37 15.72 -4.30
C ILE A 612 8.44 16.81 -4.24
N VAL A 613 8.93 17.09 -3.04
CA VAL A 613 9.85 18.20 -2.80
C VAL A 613 10.90 17.81 -1.76
N PRO A 614 12.06 18.49 -1.73
CA PRO A 614 13.02 18.29 -0.66
C PRO A 614 12.39 18.56 0.71
N LYS A 615 12.72 17.71 1.69
CA LYS A 615 12.28 17.82 3.09
C LYS A 615 12.65 19.16 3.71
N SER A 616 13.68 19.84 3.19
CA SER A 616 14.04 21.21 3.57
C SER A 616 12.85 22.18 3.56
N LEU A 617 11.83 21.95 2.73
CA LEU A 617 10.58 22.73 2.75
C LEU A 617 10.01 22.88 4.17
N ILE A 618 10.02 21.81 4.96
CA ILE A 618 9.34 21.77 6.27
C ILE A 618 10.20 22.26 7.44
N ASN A 619 11.52 22.48 7.24
CA ASN A 619 12.45 22.84 8.33
C ASN A 619 13.40 24.01 8.05
N ALA A 620 13.71 24.33 6.78
CA ALA A 620 14.69 25.37 6.46
C ALA A 620 14.06 26.79 6.45
N PRO A 621 14.80 27.81 6.89
CA PRO A 621 14.27 29.18 7.06
C PRO A 621 13.91 29.85 5.73
N GLU A 622 14.63 29.56 4.64
CA GLU A 622 14.36 30.13 3.31
C GLU A 622 12.97 29.75 2.73
N PHE A 623 12.22 28.85 3.39
CA PHE A 623 10.86 28.46 3.01
C PHE A 623 9.78 28.92 3.98
N ASN A 624 10.09 29.79 4.95
CA ASN A 624 9.10 30.30 5.91
C ASN A 624 7.88 30.92 5.20
N VAL A 625 8.11 31.81 4.24
CA VAL A 625 7.04 32.47 3.47
C VAL A 625 6.17 31.45 2.73
N THR A 626 6.79 30.48 2.04
CA THR A 626 6.06 29.42 1.35
C THR A 626 5.24 28.56 2.31
N ARG A 627 5.79 28.22 3.49
CA ARG A 627 5.06 27.49 4.53
C ARG A 627 3.87 28.28 5.06
N SER A 628 4.02 29.58 5.33
CA SER A 628 2.90 30.42 5.76
C SER A 628 1.76 30.41 4.73
N LEU A 629 2.06 30.50 3.45
CA LEU A 629 1.04 30.41 2.38
C LEU A 629 0.34 29.05 2.35
N MET A 630 1.10 27.96 2.53
CA MET A 630 0.55 26.60 2.56
C MET A 630 -0.29 26.34 3.82
N LYS A 631 0.10 26.91 4.97
CA LYS A 631 -0.57 26.74 6.27
C LYS A 631 -2.02 27.24 6.24
N GLU A 632 -2.31 28.27 5.46
CA GLU A 632 -3.67 28.81 5.28
C GLU A 632 -4.60 27.87 4.47
N LYS A 633 -4.06 26.81 3.88
CA LYS A 633 -4.78 25.84 3.06
C LYS A 633 -4.94 24.52 3.81
N ASN A 634 -5.84 23.65 3.35
CA ASN A 634 -5.96 22.32 3.92
C ASN A 634 -4.87 21.39 3.37
N ILE A 635 -3.86 21.12 4.17
CA ILE A 635 -2.86 20.08 3.93
C ILE A 635 -3.47 18.75 4.42
N SER A 636 -4.09 18.00 3.53
CA SER A 636 -4.78 16.76 3.93
C SER A 636 -3.80 15.64 4.25
N ARG A 637 -2.62 15.63 3.61
CA ARG A 637 -1.61 14.59 3.81
C ARG A 637 -0.19 15.10 3.59
N ILE A 638 0.75 14.58 4.37
CA ILE A 638 2.19 14.68 4.19
C ILE A 638 2.74 13.24 4.17
N ILE A 639 3.53 12.91 3.16
CA ILE A 639 4.19 11.61 3.00
C ILE A 639 5.69 11.86 3.11
N ASP A 640 6.33 11.35 4.16
CA ASP A 640 7.78 11.43 4.35
C ASP A 640 8.45 10.17 3.80
N PHE A 641 9.16 10.34 2.69
CA PHE A 641 9.93 9.26 2.07
C PHE A 641 11.33 9.11 2.66
N GLY A 642 11.80 10.08 3.47
CA GLY A 642 13.18 10.16 3.93
C GLY A 642 14.18 10.01 2.77
N GLU A 643 15.24 9.24 2.98
CA GLU A 643 16.18 8.82 1.92
C GLU A 643 15.70 7.62 1.09
N LYS A 644 14.63 6.94 1.52
CA LYS A 644 14.13 5.72 0.84
C LYS A 644 13.37 6.05 -0.45
N GLY A 645 12.95 7.30 -0.64
CA GLY A 645 12.25 7.77 -1.83
C GLY A 645 13.06 7.57 -3.10
N PHE A 646 14.28 8.12 -3.15
CA PHE A 646 15.10 8.15 -4.36
C PHE A 646 16.46 7.48 -4.13
N LYS A 647 16.68 6.33 -4.78
CA LYS A 647 17.93 5.57 -4.61
C LYS A 647 19.10 6.30 -5.26
N GLY A 648 20.20 6.46 -4.52
CA GLY A 648 21.44 7.08 -5.02
C GLY A 648 21.47 8.60 -4.87
N VAL A 649 20.44 9.19 -4.26
CA VAL A 649 20.30 10.64 -4.06
C VAL A 649 20.45 10.94 -2.57
N LYS A 650 21.39 11.80 -2.20
CA LYS A 650 21.59 12.22 -0.79
C LYS A 650 20.66 13.36 -0.41
N ILE A 651 19.37 13.26 -0.75
CA ILE A 651 18.34 14.27 -0.46
C ILE A 651 17.16 13.55 0.18
N GLU A 652 16.71 14.07 1.32
CA GLU A 652 15.47 13.63 1.96
C GLU A 652 14.29 14.32 1.30
N THR A 653 13.21 13.59 1.02
CA THR A 653 12.06 14.13 0.27
C THR A 653 10.75 13.87 0.99
N VAL A 654 9.84 14.83 0.87
CA VAL A 654 8.45 14.74 1.31
C VAL A 654 7.53 14.98 0.13
N CYS A 655 6.32 14.46 0.18
CA CYS A 655 5.22 14.88 -0.68
C CYS A 655 4.09 15.42 0.17
N PHE A 656 3.43 16.48 -0.26
CA PHE A 656 2.20 16.96 0.36
C PHE A 656 1.00 16.74 -0.57
N ILE A 657 -0.20 16.74 0.00
CA ILE A 657 -1.47 16.86 -0.72
C ILE A 657 -2.21 18.04 -0.08
N LEU A 658 -2.46 19.08 -0.86
CA LEU A 658 -3.00 20.35 -0.40
C LEU A 658 -4.23 20.73 -1.22
N HIS A 659 -5.33 21.06 -0.56
CA HIS A 659 -6.56 21.57 -1.17
C HIS A 659 -6.60 23.10 -1.03
N THR A 660 -6.53 23.81 -2.16
CA THR A 660 -6.35 25.28 -2.18
C THR A 660 -7.61 26.07 -1.83
N GLN A 661 -8.77 25.41 -1.91
CA GLN A 661 -10.10 25.98 -1.64
C GLN A 661 -10.70 25.57 -0.29
N LYS A 662 -10.00 24.72 0.49
CA LYS A 662 -10.48 24.23 1.79
C LYS A 662 -9.69 24.87 2.93
N LYS A 663 -10.36 25.13 4.05
CA LYS A 663 -9.74 25.59 5.30
C LYS A 663 -8.95 24.46 5.98
N PRO A 664 -7.88 24.78 6.73
CA PRO A 664 -7.14 23.82 7.55
C PRO A 664 -8.05 22.94 8.41
N HIS A 665 -7.71 21.65 8.54
CA HIS A 665 -8.42 20.67 9.36
C HIS A 665 -7.40 19.67 9.92
N ASN A 666 -7.54 18.38 9.61
CA ASN A 666 -6.61 17.33 9.97
C ASN A 666 -5.66 17.00 8.81
N THR A 667 -4.44 16.64 9.17
CA THR A 667 -3.38 16.20 8.27
C THR A 667 -2.98 14.76 8.62
N PHE A 668 -2.97 13.88 7.63
CA PHE A 668 -2.38 12.56 7.76
C PHE A 668 -0.88 12.62 7.48
N VAL A 669 -0.05 12.08 8.36
CA VAL A 669 1.39 11.93 8.16
C VAL A 669 1.70 10.46 7.93
N GLU A 670 2.14 10.12 6.72
CA GLU A 670 2.55 8.78 6.32
C GLU A 670 4.08 8.71 6.21
N SER A 671 4.70 7.79 6.94
CA SER A 671 6.15 7.78 7.14
C SER A 671 6.76 6.48 6.62
N TYR A 672 7.66 6.58 5.63
CA TYR A 672 8.49 5.45 5.18
C TYR A 672 9.68 5.22 6.11
N ILE A 673 9.88 6.09 7.10
CA ILE A 673 10.94 5.97 8.11
C ILE A 673 10.47 5.04 9.23
N THR A 674 9.25 5.25 9.71
CA THR A 674 8.65 4.54 10.85
C THR A 674 7.63 3.47 10.44
N ASP A 675 7.25 3.40 9.16
CA ASP A 675 6.20 2.53 8.62
C ASP A 675 4.82 2.76 9.28
N GLU A 676 4.53 4.01 9.66
CA GLU A 676 3.30 4.42 10.36
C GLU A 676 2.49 5.44 9.54
N VAL A 677 1.19 5.51 9.83
CA VAL A 677 0.31 6.61 9.42
C VAL A 677 -0.40 7.19 10.63
N LYS A 678 -0.23 8.49 10.88
CA LYS A 678 -0.86 9.19 12.00
C LYS A 678 -1.70 10.35 11.51
N CYS A 679 -2.76 10.68 12.23
CA CYS A 679 -3.64 11.80 11.90
C CYS A 679 -3.61 12.81 13.04
N HIS A 680 -3.29 14.06 12.75
CA HIS A 680 -3.24 15.15 13.72
C HIS A 680 -3.98 16.37 13.19
N PRO A 681 -4.47 17.27 14.07
CA PRO A 681 -4.86 18.60 13.65
C PRO A 681 -3.69 19.29 12.92
N GLN A 682 -3.95 19.94 11.78
CA GLN A 682 -2.92 20.63 11.01
C GLN A 682 -2.24 21.72 11.85
N SER A 683 -3.00 22.42 12.68
CA SER A 683 -2.49 23.44 13.61
C SER A 683 -1.48 22.89 14.63
N TYR A 684 -1.60 21.61 15.00
CA TYR A 684 -0.68 20.95 15.92
C TYR A 684 0.70 20.71 15.28
N LEU A 685 0.72 20.35 13.99
CA LEU A 685 1.95 20.11 13.23
C LEU A 685 2.60 21.42 12.72
N THR A 686 1.79 22.46 12.53
CA THR A 686 2.18 23.76 11.95
C THR A 686 2.18 24.91 12.98
N ASP A 687 2.35 24.55 14.26
CA ASP A 687 2.32 25.46 15.40
C ASP A 687 3.45 26.50 15.33
N ASP A 688 3.10 27.79 15.39
CA ASP A 688 4.06 28.91 15.26
C ASP A 688 4.91 29.09 16.52
N LYS A 689 4.62 28.36 17.61
CA LYS A 689 5.50 28.28 18.78
C LYS A 689 6.86 27.66 18.46
N PHE A 690 6.95 26.90 17.37
CA PHE A 690 8.19 26.26 16.93
C PHE A 690 8.69 26.91 15.64
N PRO A 691 10.01 26.89 15.38
CA PRO A 691 10.62 27.61 14.25
C PRO A 691 10.20 27.07 12.88
N TYR A 692 9.64 25.85 12.84
CA TYR A 692 9.20 25.18 11.62
C TYR A 692 8.25 24.02 11.93
N TRP A 693 7.70 23.37 10.90
CA TRP A 693 6.69 22.31 11.07
C TRP A 693 7.30 21.02 11.64
N ILE A 694 6.62 20.40 12.61
CA ILE A 694 7.06 19.17 13.28
C ILE A 694 6.06 18.05 12.95
N ILE A 695 6.31 17.31 11.88
CA ILE A 695 5.38 16.29 11.36
C ILE A 695 5.35 15.00 12.20
N TYR A 696 6.36 14.77 13.03
CA TYR A 696 6.43 13.64 13.97
C TYR A 696 6.05 14.00 15.41
N ARG A 697 5.52 15.22 15.63
CA ARG A 697 5.12 15.72 16.95
C ARG A 697 4.14 14.76 17.61
N ASN A 698 4.35 14.46 18.88
CA ASN A 698 3.51 13.57 19.67
C ASN A 698 3.53 13.98 21.15
N GLU A 699 2.78 13.26 21.98
CA GLU A 699 2.68 13.51 23.42
C GLU A 699 4.05 13.52 24.13
N ALA A 700 4.92 12.56 23.82
CA ALA A 700 6.26 12.50 24.40
C ALA A 700 7.13 13.72 24.04
N PHE A 701 6.95 14.29 22.84
CA PHE A 701 7.58 15.55 22.46
C PHE A 701 7.00 16.72 23.28
N ASP A 702 5.68 16.78 23.43
CA ASP A 702 5.00 17.86 24.17
C ASP A 702 5.36 17.86 25.66
N GLU A 703 5.50 16.70 26.29
CA GLU A 703 5.94 16.58 27.68
C GLU A 703 7.30 17.26 27.93
N ILE A 704 8.26 17.06 27.02
CA ILE A 704 9.58 17.68 27.11
C ILE A 704 9.48 19.16 26.74
N ALA A 705 8.76 19.51 25.67
CA ALA A 705 8.56 20.90 25.26
C ALA A 705 7.94 21.76 26.37
N ASN A 706 6.99 21.20 27.13
CA ASN A 706 6.33 21.90 28.22
C ASN A 706 7.26 22.16 29.42
N LYS A 707 8.30 21.33 29.61
CA LYS A 707 9.31 21.48 30.66
C LYS A 707 10.42 22.48 30.31
N MET A 708 10.48 22.98 29.06
CA MET A 708 11.59 23.78 28.58
C MET A 708 11.20 25.21 28.22
N GLU A 709 12.12 26.15 28.50
CA GLU A 709 12.15 27.50 27.94
C GLU A 709 13.10 27.51 26.73
N PHE A 710 12.54 27.72 25.53
CA PHE A 710 13.26 27.66 24.25
C PHE A 710 13.79 29.03 23.79
N ASN A 711 14.54 29.02 22.69
CA ASN A 711 15.10 30.23 22.06
C ASN A 711 16.12 30.97 22.93
N VAL A 712 16.91 30.22 23.72
CA VAL A 712 17.92 30.73 24.65
C VAL A 712 19.25 31.00 23.96
N PHE A 713 19.53 30.33 22.84
CA PHE A 713 20.84 30.36 22.20
C PHE A 713 20.83 30.88 20.76
N LYS A 714 21.98 31.42 20.33
CA LYS A 714 22.39 31.57 18.93
C LYS A 714 23.55 30.60 18.67
N ALA A 715 23.57 30.00 17.48
CA ALA A 715 24.60 29.04 17.10
C ALA A 715 25.65 29.67 16.17
N TYR A 716 26.92 29.43 16.50
CA TYR A 716 28.06 29.70 15.65
C TYR A 716 28.81 28.40 15.34
N ARG A 717 29.39 28.31 14.14
CA ARG A 717 30.23 27.18 13.75
C ARG A 717 31.34 27.65 12.82
N ASP A 718 32.58 27.41 13.24
CA ASP A 718 33.75 27.64 12.39
C ASP A 718 33.83 26.54 11.32
N ARG A 719 34.17 26.90 10.08
CA ARG A 719 34.39 25.94 8.98
C ARG A 719 35.81 25.99 8.44
N VAL A 720 36.66 26.85 9.01
CA VAL A 720 38.00 27.16 8.52
C VAL A 720 39.06 26.26 9.15
N ILE A 721 38.86 25.83 10.41
CA ILE A 721 39.78 24.91 11.08
C ILE A 721 39.72 23.52 10.40
N THR A 722 40.85 23.10 9.84
CA THR A 722 41.04 21.80 9.18
C THR A 722 42.27 21.09 9.75
N LYS A 723 42.44 19.80 9.40
CA LYS A 723 43.63 19.02 9.82
C LYS A 723 44.97 19.67 9.44
N ALA A 724 45.01 20.48 8.38
CA ALA A 724 46.23 21.11 7.90
C ALA A 724 46.77 22.20 8.85
N VAL A 725 45.90 22.82 9.64
CA VAL A 725 46.26 23.90 10.58
C VAL A 725 46.38 23.42 12.03
N THR A 726 45.97 22.19 12.33
CA THR A 726 46.03 21.60 13.67
C THR A 726 47.27 20.73 13.87
N LYS A 727 47.78 20.69 15.11
CA LYS A 727 48.97 19.91 15.55
C LYS A 727 48.62 18.98 16.72
N GLY A 728 49.49 18.02 17.02
CA GLY A 728 49.35 17.13 18.18
C GLY A 728 49.66 17.80 19.53
N ASN A 729 50.36 18.93 19.51
CA ASN A 729 50.63 19.80 20.65
C ASN A 729 50.60 21.27 20.21
N GLY A 730 50.38 22.20 21.13
CA GLY A 730 50.36 23.63 20.81
C GLY A 730 49.74 24.49 21.92
N LYS A 731 49.70 25.80 21.69
CA LYS A 731 49.26 26.78 22.70
C LYS A 731 47.78 26.74 23.03
N ILE A 732 46.92 26.54 22.03
CA ILE A 732 45.47 26.60 22.18
C ILE A 732 44.87 25.25 21.77
N ARG A 733 44.04 24.69 22.63
CA ARG A 733 43.40 23.39 22.36
C ARG A 733 42.18 23.58 21.44
N VAL A 734 42.09 22.73 20.42
CA VAL A 734 40.97 22.69 19.48
C VAL A 734 40.06 21.52 19.84
N LEU A 735 38.85 21.82 20.30
CA LEU A 735 37.83 20.85 20.71
C LEU A 735 37.00 20.41 19.51
N LYS A 736 36.81 19.09 19.40
CA LYS A 736 36.03 18.44 18.36
C LYS A 736 34.88 17.65 18.97
N SER A 737 33.98 17.13 18.13
CA SER A 737 32.72 16.49 18.57
C SER A 737 32.88 15.38 19.61
N ARG A 738 33.94 14.56 19.50
CA ARG A 738 34.22 13.48 20.46
C ARG A 738 34.80 13.98 21.79
N ASN A 739 35.35 15.20 21.84
CA ASN A 739 35.87 15.80 23.07
C ASN A 739 34.75 16.32 23.97
N ILE A 740 33.55 16.56 23.45
CA ILE A 740 32.46 17.10 24.27
C ILE A 740 31.80 15.92 24.98
N GLY A 741 31.76 15.93 26.31
CA GLY A 741 31.04 14.98 27.16
C GLY A 741 29.75 15.58 27.73
N ASN A 742 29.21 14.96 28.76
CA ASN A 742 28.12 15.53 29.55
C ASN A 742 28.72 16.43 30.64
N ASN A 743 28.61 17.76 30.50
CA ASN A 743 29.22 18.75 31.40
C ASN A 743 30.75 18.66 31.55
N GLU A 744 31.43 17.96 30.64
CA GLU A 744 32.87 17.75 30.72
C GLU A 744 33.53 17.78 29.35
N ILE A 745 34.86 17.92 29.35
CA ILE A 745 35.71 17.70 28.19
C ILE A 745 36.43 16.37 28.33
N VAL A 746 36.21 15.49 27.36
CA VAL A 746 36.86 14.18 27.25
C VAL A 746 38.20 14.34 26.54
N ASN A 747 39.26 13.90 27.22
CA ASN A 747 40.60 13.80 26.65
C ASN A 747 40.73 12.50 25.88
N ILE A 748 41.14 12.55 24.61
CA ILE A 748 41.23 11.37 23.75
C ILE A 748 42.63 11.32 23.13
N PRO A 749 43.46 10.33 23.52
CA PRO A 749 44.78 10.11 22.92
C PRO A 749 44.69 10.01 21.40
N ASP A 750 45.67 10.59 20.70
CA ASP A 750 45.78 10.62 19.24
C ASP A 750 44.61 11.27 18.47
N TYR A 751 43.66 11.87 19.19
CA TYR A 751 42.55 12.64 18.63
C TYR A 751 42.64 14.11 19.02
N ASP A 752 43.13 14.41 20.22
CA ASP A 752 43.29 15.78 20.69
C ASP A 752 44.25 16.58 19.80
N CYS A 753 43.88 17.82 19.50
CA CYS A 753 44.65 18.67 18.60
C CYS A 753 44.68 20.13 19.07
N TYR A 754 45.68 20.85 18.59
CA TYR A 754 46.05 22.18 19.06
C TYR A 754 46.43 23.09 17.90
N ILE A 755 46.45 24.40 18.14
CA ILE A 755 46.95 25.42 17.21
C ILE A 755 47.78 26.46 17.97
N ASP A 756 48.78 27.04 17.31
CA ASP A 756 49.66 28.06 17.91
C ASP A 756 49.30 29.48 17.50
N ASN A 757 48.66 29.66 16.34
CA ASN A 757 48.23 30.96 15.82
C ASN A 757 46.74 30.92 15.47
N ILE A 758 45.97 31.86 16.03
CA ILE A 758 44.52 32.02 15.82
C ILE A 758 44.17 33.27 15.00
N GLU A 759 45.18 34.00 14.54
CA GLU A 759 45.00 35.20 13.72
C GLU A 759 44.26 34.85 12.41
N GLY A 760 43.21 35.60 12.12
CA GLY A 760 42.35 35.34 10.95
C GLY A 760 41.27 34.26 11.15
N LEU A 761 41.20 33.60 12.31
CA LEU A 761 40.12 32.66 12.63
C LEU A 761 38.97 33.39 13.34
N ASP A 762 37.78 33.42 12.73
CA ASP A 762 36.60 34.08 13.34
C ASP A 762 36.18 33.42 14.66
N VAL A 763 36.53 32.14 14.90
CA VAL A 763 36.27 31.48 16.19
C VAL A 763 37.09 32.06 17.35
N ALA A 764 38.18 32.78 17.06
CA ALA A 764 39.05 33.37 18.08
C ALA A 764 38.28 34.33 19.01
N LYS A 765 37.20 34.96 18.54
CA LYS A 765 36.35 35.85 19.35
C LYS A 765 35.67 35.17 20.54
N TYR A 766 35.55 33.84 20.51
CA TYR A 766 34.98 33.04 21.61
C TYR A 766 36.02 32.55 22.61
N LEU A 767 37.32 32.73 22.33
CA LEU A 767 38.39 32.28 23.23
C LEU A 767 38.26 32.97 24.59
N ASN A 768 38.23 32.18 25.66
CA ASN A 768 38.07 32.63 27.04
C ASN A 768 36.75 33.37 27.34
N GLN A 769 35.78 33.37 26.42
CA GLN A 769 34.47 33.93 26.65
C GLN A 769 33.70 33.06 27.65
N ALA A 770 33.17 33.68 28.71
CA ALA A 770 32.33 32.99 29.68
C ALA A 770 30.97 32.61 29.07
N ASN A 771 30.30 31.61 29.64
CA ASN A 771 28.93 31.21 29.31
C ASN A 771 28.69 30.76 27.85
N CYS A 772 29.75 30.47 27.09
CA CYS A 772 29.62 29.78 25.80
C CYS A 772 29.41 28.28 26.03
N VAL A 773 28.42 27.69 25.36
CA VAL A 773 28.13 26.26 25.44
C VAL A 773 28.61 25.56 24.18
N LEU A 774 29.23 24.39 24.33
CA LEU A 774 29.69 23.55 23.24
C LEU A 774 28.70 22.41 23.03
N LEU A 775 28.31 22.19 21.78
CA LEU A 775 27.37 21.13 21.39
C LEU A 775 27.90 20.38 20.15
N PRO A 776 28.08 19.06 20.18
CA PRO A 776 28.47 18.28 19.01
C PRO A 776 27.49 18.46 17.87
N ASN A 777 28.03 18.56 16.66
CA ASN A 777 27.23 18.66 15.46
C ASN A 777 26.87 17.27 14.89
N LEU A 778 25.85 17.21 14.04
CA LEU A 778 25.48 16.01 13.26
C LEU A 778 25.14 14.76 14.12
N THR A 779 24.55 14.95 15.30
CA THR A 779 24.22 13.85 16.23
C THR A 779 22.79 13.95 16.76
N TYR A 780 22.17 12.80 16.99
CA TYR A 780 20.94 12.66 17.78
C TYR A 780 21.20 12.31 19.24
N ASN A 781 22.45 12.13 19.63
CA ASN A 781 22.86 12.02 21.02
C ASN A 781 23.52 13.35 21.44
N PRO A 782 22.72 14.39 21.71
CA PRO A 782 23.24 15.67 22.14
C PRO A 782 23.86 15.54 23.53
N ARG A 783 24.91 16.31 23.74
CA ARG A 783 25.63 16.44 25.01
C ARG A 783 26.33 17.79 24.98
N ALA A 784 26.40 18.46 26.10
CA ALA A 784 26.92 19.81 26.11
C ALA A 784 27.79 20.05 27.35
N CYS A 785 28.70 21.00 27.22
CA CYS A 785 29.48 21.53 28.31
C CYS A 785 29.76 23.01 28.05
N PHE A 786 30.18 23.75 29.07
CA PHE A 786 30.71 25.08 28.87
C PHE A 786 32.07 25.04 28.15
N LEU A 787 32.36 26.06 27.34
CA LEU A 787 33.65 26.24 26.69
C LEU A 787 34.72 26.53 27.75
N PRO A 788 35.74 25.67 27.93
CA PRO A 788 36.80 25.94 28.89
C PRO A 788 37.72 27.08 28.42
N LYS A 789 38.37 27.75 29.37
CA LYS A 789 39.44 28.70 29.07
C LYS A 789 40.58 28.02 28.27
N GLY A 790 41.22 28.77 27.39
CA GLY A 790 42.33 28.28 26.55
C GLY A 790 41.93 27.32 25.44
N CYS A 791 40.62 27.15 25.18
CA CYS A 791 40.10 26.27 24.14
C CYS A 791 39.33 27.04 23.06
N ILE A 792 39.31 26.48 21.85
CA ILE A 792 38.41 26.85 20.74
C ILE A 792 37.77 25.59 20.16
N ALA A 793 36.82 25.73 19.24
CA ALA A 793 36.12 24.61 18.61
C ALA A 793 36.29 24.59 17.08
N ASP A 794 36.37 23.40 16.48
CA ASP A 794 36.32 23.25 15.02
C ASP A 794 34.88 23.10 14.51
N GLY A 795 34.72 22.89 13.19
CA GLY A 795 33.40 22.75 12.58
C GLY A 795 32.58 21.53 12.95
N SER A 796 33.12 20.60 13.74
CA SER A 796 32.38 19.46 14.28
C SER A 796 31.63 19.78 15.57
N VAL A 797 31.85 20.97 16.16
CA VAL A 797 31.19 21.44 17.38
C VAL A 797 30.56 22.82 17.11
N ALA A 798 29.32 23.00 17.54
CA ALA A 798 28.68 24.30 17.54
C ALA A 798 28.99 25.03 18.86
N ILE A 799 29.34 26.30 18.75
CA ILE A 799 29.45 27.22 19.91
C ILE A 799 28.11 27.94 20.03
N LEU A 800 27.48 27.82 21.18
CA LEU A 800 26.21 28.46 21.49
C LEU A 800 26.47 29.64 22.41
N THR A 801 25.96 30.81 22.02
CA THR A 801 25.95 32.02 22.85
C THR A 801 24.52 32.36 23.24
N LEU A 802 24.33 33.02 24.38
CA LEU A 802 23.00 33.45 24.81
C LEU A 802 22.37 34.41 23.80
N ALA A 803 21.08 34.23 23.52
CA ALA A 803 20.31 35.10 22.64
C ALA A 803 19.95 36.42 23.32
N LYS A 804 19.75 36.38 24.65
CA LYS A 804 19.55 37.53 25.54
C LYS A 804 20.62 37.52 26.62
N GLU A 805 21.18 38.67 26.95
CA GLU A 805 22.32 38.75 27.89
C GLU A 805 21.95 38.33 29.33
N ASP A 806 20.70 38.50 29.72
CA ASP A 806 20.21 38.19 31.08
C ASP A 806 19.86 36.71 31.31
N ASP A 807 19.95 35.85 30.27
CA ASP A 807 19.64 34.43 30.41
C ASP A 807 20.75 33.69 31.18
N ILE A 808 20.38 32.91 32.20
CA ILE A 808 21.33 32.07 32.96
C ILE A 808 21.12 30.61 32.60
N VAL A 809 22.16 29.94 32.10
CA VAL A 809 22.17 28.50 31.79
C VAL A 809 23.01 27.77 32.84
N THR A 810 22.51 26.64 33.32
CA THR A 810 23.13 25.85 34.39
C THR A 810 23.71 24.52 33.89
N ASN A 811 24.54 23.85 34.70
CA ASN A 811 25.01 22.50 34.39
C ASN A 811 23.86 21.47 34.35
N GLU A 812 22.78 21.69 35.11
CA GLU A 812 21.59 20.83 35.08
C GLU A 812 20.87 20.93 33.73
N ASP A 813 20.77 22.13 33.16
CA ASP A 813 20.22 22.33 31.81
C ASP A 813 21.03 21.55 30.76
N LEU A 814 22.36 21.63 30.84
CA LEU A 814 23.25 20.90 29.93
C LEU A 814 23.18 19.38 30.14
N ALA A 815 23.05 18.94 31.39
CA ALA A 815 22.92 17.52 31.74
C ALA A 815 21.65 16.90 31.17
N PHE A 816 20.56 17.67 31.12
CA PHE A 816 19.30 17.24 30.56
C PHE A 816 19.42 16.86 29.08
N TYR A 817 20.25 17.58 28.32
CA TYR A 817 20.45 17.28 26.90
C TYR A 817 21.01 15.87 26.68
N ALA A 818 21.83 15.37 27.61
CA ALA A 818 22.43 14.03 27.51
C ALA A 818 21.46 12.88 27.87
N THR A 819 20.20 13.16 28.20
CA THR A 819 19.23 12.12 28.56
C THR A 819 18.62 11.44 27.33
N ASP A 820 18.19 10.18 27.49
CA ASP A 820 17.44 9.43 26.46
C ASP A 820 16.12 10.14 26.08
N SER A 821 15.49 10.80 27.06
CA SER A 821 14.25 11.53 26.85
C SER A 821 14.44 12.74 25.92
N PHE A 822 15.49 13.54 26.15
CA PHE A 822 15.83 14.67 25.30
C PHE A 822 16.33 14.20 23.92
N THR A 823 17.07 13.09 23.85
CA THR A 823 17.48 12.46 22.58
C THR A 823 16.26 12.14 21.69
N LYS A 824 15.24 11.48 22.24
CA LYS A 824 13.99 11.17 21.51
C LYS A 824 13.23 12.45 21.13
N PHE A 825 13.13 13.41 22.05
CA PHE A 825 12.52 14.72 21.79
C PHE A 825 13.21 15.45 20.63
N TYR A 826 14.53 15.54 20.66
CA TYR A 826 15.32 16.24 19.65
C TYR A 826 15.25 15.52 18.30
N ALA A 827 15.19 14.18 18.29
CA ALA A 827 14.93 13.42 17.08
C ALA A 827 13.60 13.83 16.42
N ILE A 828 12.53 13.94 17.20
CA ILE A 828 11.23 14.43 16.72
C ILE A 828 11.32 15.90 16.29
N ALA A 829 12.00 16.76 17.05
CA ALA A 829 12.21 18.18 16.74
C ALA A 829 12.93 18.39 15.39
N ARG A 830 13.77 17.45 14.98
CA ARG A 830 14.45 17.44 13.68
C ARG A 830 13.70 16.65 12.61
N ASN A 831 12.45 16.27 12.87
CA ASN A 831 11.61 15.44 12.01
C ASN A 831 12.29 14.12 11.60
N LEU A 832 13.07 13.51 12.49
CA LEU A 832 13.82 12.28 12.22
C LEU A 832 14.73 12.38 10.98
N GLY A 833 15.19 13.60 10.64
CA GLY A 833 16.04 13.83 9.47
C GLY A 833 17.45 13.24 9.64
N THR A 834 18.04 12.71 8.58
CA THR A 834 19.38 12.08 8.62
C THR A 834 20.46 12.91 7.95
N ARG A 835 20.11 13.88 7.11
CA ARG A 835 21.07 14.72 6.37
C ARG A 835 21.12 16.15 6.87
N SER A 836 20.05 16.62 7.50
CA SER A 836 19.93 17.99 8.02
C SER A 836 20.12 18.02 9.54
N LEU A 837 21.24 17.49 10.05
CA LEU A 837 21.54 17.49 11.49
C LEU A 837 22.50 18.59 11.94
N ASN A 838 22.81 19.52 11.03
CA ASN A 838 23.65 20.65 11.39
C ASN A 838 22.94 21.52 12.44
N ILE A 839 23.66 21.89 13.49
CA ILE A 839 23.22 22.91 14.43
C ILE A 839 23.34 24.29 13.76
N ASP A 840 22.19 24.88 13.47
CA ASP A 840 21.94 26.23 13.00
C ASP A 840 20.96 26.98 13.92
N ASN A 841 20.70 28.26 13.64
CA ASN A 841 19.81 29.09 14.46
C ASN A 841 18.34 28.62 14.51
N ASN A 842 17.87 27.78 13.58
CA ASN A 842 16.54 27.19 13.67
C ASN A 842 16.56 25.94 14.57
N SER A 843 17.57 25.10 14.43
CA SER A 843 17.72 23.86 15.21
C SER A 843 18.09 24.10 16.67
N VAL A 844 18.87 25.17 16.93
CA VAL A 844 19.34 25.50 18.28
C VAL A 844 18.19 25.99 19.16
N PHE A 845 17.09 26.44 18.55
CA PHE A 845 15.85 26.81 19.24
C PHE A 845 15.41 25.76 20.28
N PHE A 846 15.57 24.48 19.94
CA PHE A 846 15.16 23.35 20.78
C PHE A 846 16.11 23.05 21.94
N PHE A 847 17.25 23.72 22.00
CA PHE A 847 18.14 23.73 23.16
C PHE A 847 17.79 24.95 24.01
N GLY A 848 17.43 24.69 25.25
CA GLY A 848 16.86 25.68 26.14
C GLY A 848 17.04 25.29 27.60
N LYS A 849 16.48 26.08 28.51
CA LYS A 849 16.60 25.85 29.95
C LYS A 849 15.40 25.06 30.47
N LEU A 850 15.57 24.31 31.54
CA LEU A 850 14.45 23.72 32.26
C LEU A 850 13.65 24.84 32.94
N LYS A 851 12.32 24.80 32.81
CA LYS A 851 11.45 25.69 33.59
C LYS A 851 11.61 25.31 35.06
N GLN A 852 11.90 26.29 35.91
CA GLN A 852 11.88 26.08 37.35
C GLN A 852 10.50 25.52 37.74
N GLN A 853 10.48 24.34 38.36
CA GLN A 853 9.26 23.84 38.98
C GLN A 853 8.88 24.86 40.05
N ARG A 854 7.74 25.55 39.86
CA ARG A 854 7.09 26.22 40.99
C ARG A 854 6.72 25.11 41.96
N ILE A 855 7.47 25.01 43.05
CA ILE A 855 7.15 24.16 44.21
C ILE A 855 5.79 24.59 44.76
#